data_AF-A0A3A4PND5-F1
#
_entry.id   AF-A0A3A4PND5-F1
#
_cell.length_a   1.000
_cell.length_b   1.000
_cell.length_c   1.000
_cell.angle_alpha   90.00
_cell.angle_beta   90.00
_cell.angle_gamma   90.00
#
_symmetry.space_group_name_H-M   'P 1'
#
loop_
_entity.id
_entity.type
_entity.pdbx_description
1 polymer ?
#
loop_
_entity_poly.entity_id
_entity_poly.type
_entity_poly.pdbx_seq_one_letter_code
_entity_poly.pdbx_strand_id
1 'polypeptide(L)'
;MHTGQSARIGKPRGILTMPRRSVRVCVRATIAGATIGLLCIPLPARAGDTWMPTSGPEGGAVLAYTSLEGVLLAGGRGGVFRSLDEGLTWSGPLPTFPRGQVVSSMCVSQGDIFAATFGAGVLRSDDLGDTWVDVSGGLPSARVTHAFADGGEVYVISDRVPMHSSNRGRDWSEIVLPFNDLATSIFADGRLLLVGSGFAVGAHRSTDGGQSWDTINVGAGFVNHVVRGPDARSLIAGTSITGVYRSEDDGLTWEPINNGLGVQPQIQALFEHGGVLFVGAQTDLHGIAMYRSVDSGGRWEWMNQGAPMDMEAYPWTFGAIGDTVLAGVEGGAWRSTDGGALWTEANRGMVTTFVRALSTAGTTLFATVTNMRRVYRSDDGGDTWTSSGEGFAHGTRTEGLLAVNEDLVFAGTDRVGAFRSDDGGQTWKKINRGLPEFNGTAGLQFRRMSHFVQLDGAIYVATGIDLEFITGQQRFENTGAGVFKTTDNGRNWQPARQGLPIITFDSFGDPKFDPVTGLGAFDGLLLAGTFRRGVFRSEDGGQSWQESNAGLPRAPVTPSVTSLVELDGEIFAGADTFGQFLPTLYRSDDGGRRWVDSSNGLPTATAVNSLAAAGCGTLYAAVNDDARSLFVSTDFGRSWQPADGGLPGRRTNVLASAPGVVYAGTAGLGVWRNGAGVACDAVKKLIARCTDNGKLTAKVKSSLPPGTTLTLTRNGEEPHAIRINGKGRGKTAWVNPSGRQQVCICECPEMCRVARCP
;
A
#
# COMPACT_ATOMS: atom_id res chain seq x y z
N MET A 1 -33.63 -60.46 -18.19
CA MET A 1 -34.78 -59.72 -17.64
C MET A 1 -34.23 -58.37 -17.16
N HIS A 2 -34.29 -57.34 -18.01
CA HIS A 2 -35.29 -56.23 -17.94
C HIS A 2 -35.23 -55.49 -16.58
N THR A 3 -35.06 -54.18 -16.43
CA THR A 3 -35.04 -52.95 -17.26
C THR A 3 -34.57 -51.85 -16.27
N GLY A 4 -33.63 -50.95 -16.57
CA GLY A 4 -33.85 -49.71 -17.33
C GLY A 4 -34.29 -48.54 -16.43
N GLN A 5 -33.42 -47.54 -16.21
CA GLN A 5 -33.78 -46.11 -16.30
C GLN A 5 -32.55 -45.19 -16.24
N SER A 6 -32.47 -44.32 -17.24
CA SER A 6 -31.50 -43.24 -17.42
C SER A 6 -31.85 -42.03 -16.56
N ALA A 7 -30.86 -41.37 -15.96
CA ALA A 7 -30.98 -39.98 -15.50
C ALA A 7 -30.01 -39.10 -16.30
N ARG A 8 -30.57 -38.21 -17.11
CA ARG A 8 -29.86 -37.13 -17.81
C ARG A 8 -29.38 -36.10 -16.80
N ILE A 9 -28.10 -35.75 -16.83
CA ILE A 9 -27.53 -34.61 -16.12
C ILE A 9 -27.94 -33.34 -16.88
N GLY A 10 -28.79 -32.53 -16.24
CA GLY A 10 -29.19 -31.21 -16.74
C GLY A 10 -28.12 -30.15 -16.49
N LYS A 11 -27.94 -29.26 -17.48
CA LYS A 11 -27.04 -28.08 -17.47
C LYS A 11 -27.18 -27.23 -16.19
N PRO A 12 -26.10 -26.59 -15.68
CA PRO A 12 -26.24 -25.59 -14.63
C PRO A 12 -26.95 -24.33 -15.18
N ARG A 13 -27.99 -23.90 -14.47
CA ARG A 13 -28.67 -22.62 -14.69
C ARG A 13 -27.77 -21.47 -14.24
N GLY A 14 -27.83 -20.37 -14.99
CA GLY A 14 -26.99 -19.18 -14.84
C GLY A 14 -27.02 -18.55 -13.44
N ILE A 15 -25.85 -18.02 -13.09
CA ILE A 15 -25.62 -17.17 -11.92
C ILE A 15 -26.42 -15.87 -12.14
N LEU A 16 -27.48 -15.69 -11.37
CA LEU A 16 -28.15 -14.40 -11.21
C LEU A 16 -27.25 -13.52 -10.35
N THR A 17 -26.56 -12.56 -10.97
CA THR A 17 -25.97 -11.41 -10.30
C THR A 17 -27.05 -10.67 -9.51
N MET A 18 -26.95 -10.64 -8.18
CA MET A 18 -27.81 -9.80 -7.35
C MET A 18 -27.46 -8.32 -7.58
N PRO A 19 -28.43 -7.42 -7.79
CA PRO A 19 -28.14 -5.99 -7.89
C PRO A 19 -27.83 -5.40 -6.51
N ARG A 20 -26.94 -4.39 -6.53
CA ARG A 20 -26.55 -3.52 -5.41
C ARG A 20 -27.76 -3.15 -4.53
N ARG A 21 -27.77 -3.55 -3.26
CA ARG A 21 -28.77 -3.07 -2.29
C ARG A 21 -28.40 -1.65 -1.84
N SER A 22 -29.06 -0.66 -2.40
CA SER A 22 -29.14 0.70 -1.83
C SER A 22 -30.11 0.70 -0.65
N VAL A 23 -29.70 1.21 0.51
CA VAL A 23 -30.59 1.45 1.66
C VAL A 23 -31.63 2.52 1.27
N ARG A 24 -32.92 2.27 1.52
CA ARG A 24 -34.04 3.18 1.22
C ARG A 24 -34.86 3.42 2.49
N VAL A 25 -35.22 4.67 2.75
CA VAL A 25 -36.23 5.01 3.78
C VAL A 25 -37.58 5.12 3.11
N CYS A 26 -38.54 4.32 3.57
CA CYS A 26 -39.92 4.33 3.06
C CYS A 26 -40.80 5.10 4.05
N VAL A 27 -41.32 6.26 3.64
CA VAL A 27 -42.31 7.00 4.45
C VAL A 27 -43.70 6.69 3.93
N ARG A 28 -44.61 6.31 4.84
CA ARG A 28 -46.04 6.18 4.55
C ARG A 28 -46.70 7.54 4.76
N ALA A 29 -47.09 8.21 3.68
CA ALA A 29 -47.93 9.41 3.76
C ALA A 29 -49.39 9.01 3.48
N THR A 30 -50.29 9.29 4.40
CA THR A 30 -51.73 9.07 4.22
C THR A 30 -52.41 10.41 3.97
N ILE A 31 -52.94 10.62 2.77
CA ILE A 31 -53.90 11.70 2.51
C ILE A 31 -55.10 11.07 1.81
N ALA A 32 -56.27 11.26 2.42
CA ALA A 32 -57.62 11.05 1.88
C ALA A 32 -57.77 9.98 0.77
N GLY A 33 -57.82 8.71 1.18
CA GLY A 33 -58.65 7.71 0.48
C GLY A 33 -58.16 7.09 -0.83
N ALA A 34 -56.90 7.28 -1.26
CA ALA A 34 -56.36 6.58 -2.43
C ALA A 34 -54.99 5.95 -2.17
N THR A 35 -54.84 4.66 -2.49
CA THR A 35 -53.58 3.91 -2.40
C THR A 35 -52.68 4.29 -3.57
N ILE A 36 -51.61 5.05 -3.32
CA ILE A 36 -50.53 5.31 -4.30
C ILE A 36 -49.26 4.60 -3.79
N GLY A 37 -48.54 3.96 -4.72
CA GLY A 37 -47.36 3.14 -4.45
C GLY A 37 -46.23 3.83 -3.67
N LEU A 38 -45.38 3.01 -3.05
CA LEU A 38 -44.22 3.42 -2.26
C LEU A 38 -43.34 4.42 -3.04
N LEU A 39 -43.27 5.67 -2.58
CA LEU A 39 -42.27 6.63 -3.04
C LEU A 39 -40.95 6.35 -2.30
N CYS A 40 -40.07 5.57 -2.93
CA CYS A 40 -38.71 5.38 -2.46
C CYS A 40 -37.85 6.56 -2.92
N ILE A 41 -37.52 7.48 -2.02
CA ILE A 41 -36.58 8.56 -2.34
C ILE A 41 -35.16 8.04 -2.05
N PRO A 42 -34.24 8.02 -3.04
CA PRO A 42 -32.83 7.79 -2.74
C PRO A 42 -32.33 8.91 -1.83
N LEU A 43 -31.62 8.58 -0.75
CA LEU A 43 -30.86 9.58 -0.02
C LEU A 43 -29.93 10.26 -1.03
N PRO A 44 -29.94 11.59 -1.16
CA PRO A 44 -28.90 12.26 -1.94
C PRO A 44 -27.56 11.93 -1.27
N ALA A 45 -26.62 11.37 -2.03
CA ALA A 45 -25.22 11.29 -1.61
C ALA A 45 -24.81 12.68 -1.11
N ARG A 46 -24.17 12.74 0.05
CA ARG A 46 -23.74 14.05 0.58
C ARG A 46 -22.67 14.58 -0.38
N ALA A 47 -22.73 15.87 -0.68
CA ALA A 47 -21.60 16.56 -1.28
C ALA A 47 -20.43 16.44 -0.28
N GLY A 48 -19.45 15.59 -0.58
CA GLY A 48 -18.36 15.21 0.34
C GLY A 48 -17.93 13.73 0.27
N ASP A 49 -18.76 12.84 -0.29
CA ASP A 49 -18.50 11.38 -0.29
C ASP A 49 -17.60 10.89 -1.45
N THR A 50 -16.80 11.79 -2.06
CA THR A 50 -15.91 11.42 -3.17
C THR A 50 -14.46 11.68 -2.77
N TRP A 51 -13.66 10.63 -2.71
CA TRP A 51 -12.24 10.73 -2.49
C TRP A 51 -11.53 11.25 -3.73
N MET A 52 -10.57 12.14 -3.52
CA MET A 52 -9.73 12.74 -4.57
C MET A 52 -8.29 12.28 -4.37
N PRO A 53 -7.58 11.92 -5.45
CA PRO A 53 -6.16 11.61 -5.34
C PRO A 53 -5.40 12.88 -4.98
N THR A 54 -4.37 12.74 -4.16
CA THR A 54 -3.33 13.76 -3.99
C THR A 54 -2.26 13.56 -5.07
N SER A 55 -1.31 14.49 -5.22
CA SER A 55 -0.24 14.40 -6.23
C SER A 55 0.93 13.49 -5.79
N GLY A 56 0.76 12.67 -4.75
CA GLY A 56 1.85 11.84 -4.23
C GLY A 56 1.46 10.97 -3.03
N PRO A 57 2.45 10.42 -2.30
CA PRO A 57 3.88 10.38 -2.61
C PRO A 57 4.20 9.74 -3.96
N GLU A 58 5.20 10.29 -4.65
CA GLU A 58 5.68 9.79 -5.95
C GLU A 58 6.51 8.50 -5.81
N GLY A 59 6.57 7.71 -6.88
CA GLY A 59 7.27 6.43 -6.99
C GLY A 59 6.33 5.22 -7.09
N GLY A 60 6.84 4.08 -6.59
CA GLY A 60 6.13 2.80 -6.61
C GLY A 60 6.71 1.82 -7.63
N ALA A 61 6.48 0.53 -7.40
CA ALA A 61 7.20 -0.52 -8.11
C ALA A 61 7.00 -0.48 -9.63
N VAL A 62 8.11 -0.40 -10.36
CA VAL A 62 8.15 -0.55 -11.82
C VAL A 62 8.72 -1.91 -12.17
N LEU A 63 7.92 -2.73 -12.84
CA LEU A 63 8.18 -4.14 -13.12
C LEU A 63 8.37 -4.42 -14.61
N ALA A 64 7.90 -3.52 -15.48
CA ALA A 64 8.05 -3.65 -16.91
C ALA A 64 8.22 -2.29 -17.58
N TYR A 65 9.02 -2.23 -18.63
CA TYR A 65 9.05 -1.12 -19.57
C TYR A 65 8.78 -1.60 -20.99
N THR A 66 8.21 -0.72 -21.79
CA THR A 66 8.23 -0.86 -23.25
C THR A 66 8.14 0.52 -23.88
N SER A 67 8.50 0.63 -25.16
CA SER A 67 8.40 1.88 -25.90
C SER A 67 7.91 1.64 -27.31
N LEU A 68 7.06 2.53 -27.81
CA LEU A 68 6.55 2.50 -29.17
C LEU A 68 6.35 3.95 -29.65
N GLU A 69 6.82 4.26 -30.86
CA GLU A 69 6.59 5.57 -31.51
C GLU A 69 6.99 6.80 -30.65
N GLY A 70 8.10 6.71 -29.91
CA GLY A 70 8.56 7.80 -29.05
C GLY A 70 7.77 7.94 -27.74
N VAL A 71 6.86 7.02 -27.46
CA VAL A 71 6.13 6.92 -26.19
C VAL A 71 6.75 5.83 -25.34
N LEU A 72 7.05 6.16 -24.09
CA LEU A 72 7.54 5.21 -23.09
C LEU A 72 6.40 4.81 -22.15
N LEU A 73 6.26 3.50 -21.90
CA LEU A 73 5.30 2.95 -20.95
C LEU A 73 6.03 2.23 -19.82
N ALA A 74 5.58 2.47 -18.58
CA ALA A 74 6.02 1.78 -17.38
C ALA A 74 4.86 1.02 -16.76
N GLY A 75 5.02 -0.28 -16.55
CA GLY A 75 4.05 -1.16 -15.91
C GLY A 75 4.50 -1.53 -14.52
N GLY A 76 3.57 -1.58 -13.56
CA GLY A 76 3.88 -1.89 -12.17
C GLY A 76 2.71 -2.44 -11.38
N ARG A 77 2.82 -2.38 -10.04
CA ARG A 77 1.71 -2.71 -9.13
C ARG A 77 0.55 -1.71 -9.25
N GLY A 78 0.81 -0.52 -9.74
CA GLY A 78 -0.15 0.56 -9.90
C GLY A 78 -0.98 0.54 -11.18
N GLY A 79 -0.64 -0.33 -12.13
CA GLY A 79 -1.13 -0.29 -13.52
C GLY A 79 -0.03 0.19 -14.48
N VAL A 80 -0.45 0.81 -15.58
CA VAL A 80 0.45 1.34 -16.62
C VAL A 80 0.52 2.86 -16.53
N PHE A 81 1.71 3.41 -16.70
CA PHE A 81 2.01 4.84 -16.81
C PHE A 81 2.61 5.14 -18.17
N ARG A 82 2.37 6.35 -18.66
CA ARG A 82 2.90 6.85 -19.93
C ARG A 82 3.77 8.09 -19.73
N SER A 83 4.92 8.11 -20.39
CA SER A 83 5.78 9.27 -20.54
C SER A 83 5.90 9.64 -22.03
N LEU A 84 5.85 10.96 -22.29
CA LEU A 84 6.04 11.58 -23.61
C LEU A 84 7.36 12.36 -23.70
N ASP A 85 8.16 12.29 -22.64
CA ASP A 85 9.38 13.09 -22.42
C ASP A 85 10.53 12.21 -21.89
N GLU A 86 10.59 10.98 -22.41
CA GLU A 86 11.66 10.00 -22.12
C GLU A 86 11.86 9.72 -20.62
N GLY A 87 10.75 9.62 -19.88
CA GLY A 87 10.71 9.30 -18.46
C GLY A 87 10.93 10.47 -17.51
N LEU A 88 10.98 11.72 -18.00
CA LEU A 88 11.08 12.88 -17.10
C LEU A 88 9.78 13.10 -16.30
N THR A 89 8.62 12.88 -16.92
CA THR A 89 7.31 12.92 -16.28
C THR A 89 6.43 11.76 -16.72
N TRP A 90 5.55 11.34 -15.82
CA TRP A 90 4.63 10.23 -16.03
C TRP A 90 3.18 10.68 -15.86
N SER A 91 2.33 10.14 -16.71
CA SER A 91 0.88 10.25 -16.63
C SER A 91 0.27 8.87 -16.38
N GLY A 92 -0.50 8.75 -15.31
CA GLY A 92 -1.19 7.51 -14.99
C GLY A 92 -1.61 7.39 -13.52
N PRO A 93 -2.15 6.23 -13.10
CA PRO A 93 -2.40 5.05 -13.92
C PRO A 93 -3.34 5.33 -15.10
N LEU A 94 -3.07 4.75 -16.27
CA LEU A 94 -3.90 4.98 -17.46
C LEU A 94 -5.34 4.47 -17.22
N PRO A 95 -6.38 5.27 -17.54
CA PRO A 95 -7.72 5.11 -16.99
C PRO A 95 -8.48 3.86 -17.46
N THR A 96 -8.15 3.34 -18.64
CA THR A 96 -8.80 2.16 -19.25
C THR A 96 -8.10 0.86 -18.88
N PHE A 97 -6.88 0.90 -18.33
CA PHE A 97 -6.19 -0.28 -17.86
C PHE A 97 -6.94 -0.86 -16.64
N PRO A 98 -7.21 -2.17 -16.58
CA PRO A 98 -7.96 -2.77 -15.48
C PRO A 98 -7.31 -2.49 -14.13
N ARG A 99 -8.07 -1.86 -13.23
CA ARG A 99 -7.62 -1.53 -11.88
C ARG A 99 -7.31 -2.79 -11.08
N GLY A 100 -6.36 -2.69 -10.16
CA GLY A 100 -5.99 -3.80 -9.29
C GLY A 100 -4.96 -4.76 -9.89
N GLN A 101 -4.73 -4.69 -11.20
CA GLN A 101 -3.80 -5.58 -11.89
C GLN A 101 -2.34 -5.15 -11.69
N VAL A 102 -1.47 -6.15 -11.61
CA VAL A 102 -0.02 -5.96 -11.56
C VAL A 102 0.52 -6.34 -12.92
N VAL A 103 1.20 -5.41 -13.59
CA VAL A 103 1.88 -5.65 -14.86
C VAL A 103 3.18 -6.38 -14.57
N SER A 104 3.38 -7.55 -15.17
CA SER A 104 4.55 -8.40 -14.96
C SER A 104 5.58 -8.29 -16.08
N SER A 105 5.14 -8.05 -17.32
CA SER A 105 6.00 -7.86 -18.49
C SER A 105 5.24 -7.08 -19.56
N MET A 106 5.95 -6.39 -20.43
CA MET A 106 5.38 -5.74 -21.61
C MET A 106 6.26 -5.98 -22.83
N CYS A 107 5.64 -6.12 -23.99
CA CYS A 107 6.35 -6.20 -25.26
C CYS A 107 5.55 -5.48 -26.36
N VAL A 108 6.23 -5.21 -27.47
CA VAL A 108 5.63 -4.58 -28.65
C VAL A 108 5.73 -5.54 -29.82
N SER A 109 4.62 -5.76 -30.52
CA SER A 109 4.58 -6.60 -31.71
C SER A 109 3.63 -6.01 -32.74
N GLN A 110 4.10 -5.87 -33.98
CA GLN A 110 3.35 -5.32 -35.11
C GLN A 110 2.67 -3.95 -34.86
N GLY A 111 3.29 -3.08 -34.05
CA GLY A 111 2.75 -1.76 -33.70
C GLY A 111 1.72 -1.78 -32.57
N ASP A 112 1.49 -2.93 -31.94
CA ASP A 112 0.62 -3.07 -30.77
C ASP A 112 1.47 -3.29 -29.51
N ILE A 113 0.98 -2.82 -28.37
CA ILE A 113 1.56 -3.07 -27.05
C ILE A 113 0.80 -4.21 -26.39
N PHE A 114 1.53 -5.16 -25.81
CA PHE A 114 0.99 -6.25 -25.00
C PHE A 114 1.49 -6.12 -23.57
N ALA A 115 0.56 -6.20 -22.61
CA ALA A 115 0.85 -6.21 -21.19
C ALA A 115 0.44 -7.56 -20.60
N ALA A 116 1.42 -8.33 -20.12
CA ALA A 116 1.20 -9.49 -19.28
C ALA A 116 0.91 -9.05 -17.84
N THR A 117 -0.02 -9.74 -17.18
CA THR A 117 -0.44 -9.41 -15.82
C THR A 117 -0.51 -10.65 -14.95
N PHE A 118 -0.39 -10.48 -13.63
CA PHE A 118 -0.54 -11.60 -12.69
C PHE A 118 -1.98 -12.07 -12.46
N GLY A 119 -3.00 -11.39 -13.00
CA GLY A 119 -4.41 -11.71 -12.69
C GLY A 119 -5.44 -11.46 -13.78
N ALA A 120 -5.13 -10.71 -14.84
CA ALA A 120 -6.05 -10.42 -15.95
C ALA A 120 -5.58 -11.05 -17.28
N GLY A 121 -4.55 -11.88 -17.26
CA GLY A 121 -3.97 -12.48 -18.46
C GLY A 121 -3.14 -11.46 -19.27
N VAL A 122 -3.39 -11.41 -20.58
CA VAL A 122 -2.72 -10.53 -21.55
C VAL A 122 -3.69 -9.48 -22.05
N LEU A 123 -3.30 -8.22 -21.94
CA LEU A 123 -4.03 -7.06 -22.45
C LEU A 123 -3.28 -6.47 -23.64
N ARG A 124 -4.00 -6.09 -24.69
CA ARG A 124 -3.46 -5.46 -25.91
C ARG A 124 -3.95 -4.03 -26.04
N SER A 125 -3.08 -3.12 -26.46
CA SER A 125 -3.40 -1.76 -26.89
C SER A 125 -2.82 -1.49 -28.28
N ASP A 126 -3.61 -0.87 -29.15
CA ASP A 126 -3.20 -0.40 -30.48
C ASP A 126 -3.24 1.14 -30.62
N ASP A 127 -3.33 1.82 -29.48
CA ASP A 127 -3.46 3.28 -29.37
C ASP A 127 -2.54 3.84 -28.27
N LEU A 128 -1.34 3.28 -28.15
CA LEU A 128 -0.29 3.75 -27.24
C LEU A 128 -0.73 3.81 -25.76
N GLY A 129 -1.56 2.85 -25.36
CA GLY A 129 -2.04 2.63 -23.99
C GLY A 129 -3.33 3.38 -23.62
N ASP A 130 -3.95 4.12 -24.54
CA ASP A 130 -5.19 4.85 -24.27
C ASP A 130 -6.37 3.90 -24.02
N THR A 131 -6.43 2.76 -24.72
CA THR A 131 -7.41 1.69 -24.50
C THR A 131 -6.74 0.32 -24.45
N TRP A 132 -7.36 -0.60 -23.70
CA TRP A 132 -6.86 -1.96 -23.50
C TRP A 132 -7.96 -2.98 -23.74
N VAL A 133 -7.65 -4.02 -24.50
CA VAL A 133 -8.55 -5.14 -24.80
C VAL A 133 -7.95 -6.43 -24.25
N ASP A 134 -8.77 -7.24 -23.60
CA ASP A 134 -8.39 -8.58 -23.15
C ASP A 134 -8.24 -9.52 -24.35
N VAL A 135 -7.04 -10.10 -24.48
CA VAL A 135 -6.67 -11.05 -25.53
C VAL A 135 -6.20 -12.39 -24.91
N SER A 136 -6.67 -12.71 -23.71
CA SER A 136 -6.25 -13.90 -22.94
C SER A 136 -6.97 -15.20 -23.35
N GLY A 137 -7.88 -15.14 -24.32
CA GLY A 137 -8.70 -16.27 -24.74
C GLY A 137 -7.86 -17.45 -25.19
N GLY A 138 -7.97 -18.60 -24.52
CA GLY A 138 -7.18 -19.80 -24.82
C GLY A 138 -5.91 -19.97 -23.98
N LEU A 139 -5.54 -19.00 -23.15
CA LEU A 139 -4.49 -19.19 -22.14
C LEU A 139 -4.97 -20.12 -21.02
N PRO A 140 -4.10 -21.00 -20.49
CA PRO A 140 -4.47 -21.92 -19.41
C PRO A 140 -4.69 -21.20 -18.07
N SER A 141 -4.17 -19.98 -17.89
CA SER A 141 -4.30 -19.19 -16.67
C SER A 141 -4.25 -17.68 -16.96
N ALA A 142 -4.92 -16.89 -16.11
CA ALA A 142 -4.82 -15.43 -16.16
C ALA A 142 -3.55 -14.89 -15.47
N ARG A 143 -2.72 -15.77 -14.88
CA ARG A 143 -1.44 -15.40 -14.30
C ARG A 143 -0.33 -15.55 -15.34
N VAL A 144 0.04 -14.44 -15.95
CA VAL A 144 1.09 -14.37 -16.98
C VAL A 144 2.32 -13.70 -16.39
N THR A 145 3.47 -14.36 -16.46
CA THR A 145 4.70 -13.93 -15.77
C THR A 145 5.74 -13.32 -16.69
N HIS A 146 5.64 -13.58 -17.99
CA HIS A 146 6.59 -13.10 -18.99
C HIS A 146 5.88 -12.85 -20.32
N ALA A 147 6.33 -11.84 -21.06
CA ALA A 147 5.88 -11.53 -22.40
C ALA A 147 7.07 -11.05 -23.23
N PHE A 148 7.22 -11.62 -24.42
CA PHE A 148 8.28 -11.36 -25.37
C PHE A 148 7.70 -11.31 -26.78
N ALA A 149 8.32 -10.56 -27.69
CA ALA A 149 7.87 -10.46 -29.07
C ALA A 149 9.08 -10.52 -30.00
N ASP A 150 8.93 -11.27 -31.09
CA ASP A 150 9.90 -11.35 -32.17
C ASP A 150 9.18 -11.69 -33.48
N GLY A 151 9.69 -11.21 -34.61
CA GLY A 151 9.15 -11.57 -35.94
C GLY A 151 7.67 -11.23 -36.18
N GLY A 152 7.04 -10.40 -35.34
CA GLY A 152 5.60 -10.14 -35.37
C GLY A 152 4.75 -11.14 -34.58
N GLU A 153 5.37 -12.13 -33.95
CA GLU A 153 4.75 -13.06 -33.01
C GLU A 153 4.76 -12.48 -31.59
N VAL A 154 3.95 -13.07 -30.71
CA VAL A 154 3.96 -12.77 -29.27
C VAL A 154 4.07 -14.08 -28.50
N TYR A 155 5.01 -14.13 -27.55
CA TYR A 155 5.28 -15.27 -26.69
C TYR A 155 4.98 -14.88 -25.24
N VAL A 156 4.31 -15.75 -24.49
CA VAL A 156 4.00 -15.52 -23.07
C VAL A 156 4.18 -16.78 -22.23
N ILE A 157 4.38 -16.61 -20.93
CA ILE A 157 4.33 -17.71 -19.97
C ILE A 157 3.09 -17.57 -19.10
N SER A 158 2.12 -18.46 -19.27
CA SER A 158 0.86 -18.52 -18.51
C SER A 158 0.94 -19.65 -17.47
N ASP A 159 1.09 -19.30 -16.19
CA ASP A 159 1.29 -20.25 -15.07
C ASP A 159 2.34 -21.34 -15.38
N ARG A 160 3.51 -20.90 -15.86
CA ARG A 160 4.66 -21.74 -16.27
C ARG A 160 4.46 -22.54 -17.57
N VAL A 161 3.35 -22.35 -18.29
CA VAL A 161 3.13 -22.92 -19.63
C VAL A 161 3.52 -21.88 -20.69
N PRO A 162 4.51 -22.15 -21.55
CA PRO A 162 4.88 -21.25 -22.64
C PRO A 162 3.85 -21.33 -23.77
N MET A 163 3.36 -20.17 -24.21
CA MET A 163 2.35 -20.01 -25.25
C MET A 163 2.87 -19.03 -26.31
N HIS A 164 2.43 -19.16 -27.55
CA HIS A 164 2.69 -18.19 -28.61
C HIS A 164 1.43 -17.84 -29.41
N SER A 165 1.48 -16.68 -30.05
CA SER A 165 0.42 -16.17 -30.92
C SER A 165 1.01 -15.48 -32.15
N SER A 166 0.55 -15.91 -33.33
CA SER A 166 0.90 -15.35 -34.64
C SER A 166 -0.07 -14.30 -35.16
N ASN A 167 -1.16 -14.08 -34.42
CA ASN A 167 -2.28 -13.28 -34.86
C ASN A 167 -2.65 -12.19 -33.84
N ARG A 168 -1.61 -11.59 -33.23
CA ARG A 168 -1.72 -10.47 -32.30
C ARG A 168 -2.55 -10.81 -31.05
N GLY A 169 -2.35 -12.01 -30.51
CA GLY A 169 -3.00 -12.48 -29.29
C GLY A 169 -4.44 -12.96 -29.46
N ARG A 170 -4.98 -13.04 -30.70
CA ARG A 170 -6.36 -13.51 -30.91
C ARG A 170 -6.53 -14.98 -30.57
N ASP A 171 -5.55 -15.80 -30.93
CA ASP A 171 -5.47 -17.21 -30.58
C ASP A 171 -4.07 -17.53 -30.03
N TRP A 172 -4.03 -18.47 -29.08
CA TRP A 172 -2.80 -18.93 -28.45
C TRP A 172 -2.59 -20.42 -28.68
N SER A 173 -1.35 -20.79 -28.98
CA SER A 173 -0.91 -22.17 -29.13
C SER A 173 0.20 -22.48 -28.12
N GLU A 174 0.09 -23.61 -27.45
CA GLU A 174 1.11 -24.07 -26.49
C GLU A 174 2.41 -24.44 -27.21
N ILE A 175 3.54 -24.07 -26.60
CA ILE A 175 4.87 -24.53 -26.99
C ILE A 175 5.20 -25.75 -26.13
N VAL A 176 5.06 -26.94 -26.71
CA VAL A 176 5.22 -28.18 -25.94
C VAL A 176 6.71 -28.44 -25.67
N LEU A 177 7.10 -28.31 -24.40
CA LEU A 177 8.46 -28.57 -23.94
C LEU A 177 8.72 -30.08 -23.72
N PRO A 178 9.98 -30.54 -23.83
CA PRO A 178 10.36 -31.88 -23.43
C PRO A 178 10.00 -32.17 -21.96
N PHE A 179 9.60 -33.42 -21.68
CA PHE A 179 9.32 -33.92 -20.33
C PHE A 179 8.25 -33.15 -19.52
N ASN A 180 7.40 -32.35 -20.17
CA ASN A 180 6.41 -31.48 -19.51
C ASN A 180 7.04 -30.54 -18.47
N ASP A 181 8.18 -29.97 -18.81
CA ASP A 181 8.90 -29.01 -17.98
C ASP A 181 8.15 -27.67 -17.86
N LEU A 182 8.55 -26.87 -16.87
CA LEU A 182 7.94 -25.60 -16.50
C LEU A 182 8.80 -24.44 -16.97
N ALA A 183 8.23 -23.52 -17.76
CA ALA A 183 8.94 -22.36 -18.28
C ALA A 183 9.10 -21.25 -17.23
N THR A 184 10.27 -20.63 -17.22
CA THR A 184 10.59 -19.45 -16.38
C THR A 184 10.88 -18.19 -17.20
N SER A 185 11.46 -18.35 -18.39
CA SER A 185 11.72 -17.29 -19.36
C SER A 185 11.58 -17.82 -20.79
N ILE A 186 11.32 -16.94 -21.77
CA ILE A 186 11.31 -17.28 -23.20
C ILE A 186 12.09 -16.20 -23.95
N PHE A 187 12.94 -16.64 -24.86
CA PHE A 187 13.58 -15.80 -25.85
C PHE A 187 13.36 -16.41 -27.24
N ALA A 188 13.09 -15.56 -28.22
CA ALA A 188 12.93 -15.95 -29.61
C ALA A 188 13.77 -15.03 -30.51
N ASP A 189 14.39 -15.61 -31.53
CA ASP A 189 15.01 -14.87 -32.63
C ASP A 189 14.87 -15.69 -33.93
N GLY A 190 13.88 -15.32 -34.72
CA GLY A 190 13.46 -16.06 -35.91
C GLY A 190 12.99 -17.46 -35.57
N ARG A 191 13.80 -18.48 -35.91
CA ARG A 191 13.49 -19.89 -35.62
C ARG A 191 14.14 -20.42 -34.34
N LEU A 192 15.06 -19.65 -33.76
CA LEU A 192 15.67 -19.99 -32.49
C LEU A 192 14.67 -19.71 -31.36
N LEU A 193 14.37 -20.71 -30.54
CA LEU A 193 13.66 -20.56 -29.28
C LEU A 193 14.56 -21.05 -28.15
N LEU A 194 14.64 -20.24 -27.10
CA LEU A 194 15.25 -20.60 -25.83
C LEU A 194 14.22 -20.45 -24.73
N VAL A 195 13.97 -21.52 -23.98
CA VAL A 195 13.01 -21.54 -22.88
C VAL A 195 13.70 -21.97 -21.60
N GLY A 196 13.79 -21.08 -20.61
CA GLY A 196 14.38 -21.39 -19.31
C GLY A 196 13.53 -22.41 -18.54
N SER A 197 14.17 -23.46 -18.00
CA SER A 197 13.50 -24.53 -17.24
C SER A 197 13.42 -24.24 -15.75
N GLY A 198 12.37 -24.76 -15.09
CA GLY A 198 12.14 -24.71 -13.65
C GLY A 198 12.71 -25.88 -12.85
N PHE A 199 13.34 -26.88 -13.50
CA PHE A 199 14.10 -27.94 -12.82
C PHE A 199 15.60 -27.72 -13.02
N ALA A 200 16.45 -28.51 -12.36
CA ALA A 200 17.93 -28.35 -12.33
C ALA A 200 18.65 -28.52 -13.70
N VAL A 201 17.92 -28.38 -14.81
CA VAL A 201 18.35 -28.61 -16.20
C VAL A 201 18.18 -27.31 -17.00
N GLY A 202 19.09 -26.35 -16.78
CA GLY A 202 19.31 -25.14 -17.58
C GLY A 202 18.13 -24.60 -18.42
N ALA A 203 18.23 -24.72 -19.74
CA ALA A 203 17.24 -24.24 -20.71
C ALA A 203 16.98 -25.28 -21.82
N HIS A 204 15.84 -25.15 -22.49
CA HIS A 204 15.51 -25.91 -23.70
C HIS A 204 15.75 -25.02 -24.91
N ARG A 205 16.40 -25.57 -25.94
CA ARG A 205 16.77 -24.89 -27.17
C ARG A 205 16.12 -25.57 -28.37
N SER A 206 15.53 -24.79 -29.26
CA SER A 206 15.02 -25.24 -30.54
C SER A 206 15.49 -24.32 -31.66
N THR A 207 15.81 -24.86 -32.83
CA THR A 207 16.17 -24.09 -34.03
C THR A 207 15.17 -24.24 -35.18
N ASP A 208 14.04 -24.91 -34.91
CA ASP A 208 12.99 -25.21 -35.88
C ASP A 208 11.62 -24.65 -35.46
N GLY A 209 11.62 -23.64 -34.58
CA GLY A 209 10.39 -23.02 -34.09
C GLY A 209 9.62 -23.89 -33.10
N GLY A 210 10.31 -24.74 -32.34
CA GLY A 210 9.74 -25.54 -31.25
C GLY A 210 9.23 -26.92 -31.67
N GLN A 211 9.62 -27.42 -32.84
CA GLN A 211 9.25 -28.76 -33.31
C GLN A 211 10.15 -29.84 -32.68
N SER A 212 11.43 -29.53 -32.50
CA SER A 212 12.40 -30.35 -31.79
C SER A 212 13.24 -29.52 -30.81
N TRP A 213 13.77 -30.18 -29.78
CA TRP A 213 14.42 -29.54 -28.64
C TRP A 213 15.68 -30.26 -28.19
N ASP A 214 16.71 -29.48 -27.90
CA ASP A 214 17.89 -29.87 -27.14
C ASP A 214 17.80 -29.31 -25.72
N THR A 215 18.13 -30.11 -24.70
CA THR A 215 18.31 -29.57 -23.34
C THR A 215 19.75 -29.12 -23.16
N ILE A 216 19.93 -27.84 -22.87
CA ILE A 216 21.24 -27.18 -22.74
C ILE A 216 21.48 -26.73 -21.30
N ASN A 217 22.75 -26.72 -20.90
CA ASN A 217 23.16 -26.24 -19.58
C ASN A 217 23.65 -24.79 -19.68
N VAL A 218 22.97 -23.88 -18.97
CA VAL A 218 23.30 -22.45 -18.91
C VAL A 218 23.60 -22.10 -17.45
N GLY A 219 24.72 -22.63 -16.95
CA GLY A 219 25.08 -22.50 -15.54
C GLY A 219 24.10 -23.18 -14.58
N ALA A 220 24.27 -22.94 -13.28
CA ALA A 220 23.32 -23.41 -12.27
C ALA A 220 22.24 -22.36 -11.99
N GLY A 221 21.04 -22.86 -11.67
CA GLY A 221 19.85 -22.05 -11.38
C GLY A 221 18.89 -21.95 -12.57
N PHE A 222 17.89 -21.09 -12.42
CA PHE A 222 16.95 -20.75 -13.48
C PHE A 222 17.58 -19.73 -14.41
N VAL A 223 17.32 -19.86 -15.72
CA VAL A 223 17.62 -18.81 -16.69
C VAL A 223 16.51 -17.76 -16.59
N ASN A 224 16.81 -16.61 -15.99
CA ASN A 224 15.83 -15.56 -15.76
C ASN A 224 15.60 -14.70 -17.01
N HIS A 225 16.66 -14.43 -17.77
CA HIS A 225 16.61 -13.57 -18.96
C HIS A 225 17.62 -14.04 -19.99
N VAL A 226 17.28 -13.90 -21.27
CA VAL A 226 18.20 -14.03 -22.40
C VAL A 226 18.01 -12.83 -23.30
N VAL A 227 19.10 -12.23 -23.75
CA VAL A 227 19.11 -11.11 -24.71
C VAL A 227 20.12 -11.38 -25.82
N ARG A 228 19.91 -10.75 -26.97
CA ARG A 228 20.93 -10.71 -28.02
C ARG A 228 22.04 -9.74 -27.58
N GLY A 229 23.30 -10.14 -27.75
CA GLY A 229 24.45 -9.33 -27.33
C GLY A 229 24.73 -8.15 -28.27
N PRO A 230 25.60 -7.20 -27.85
CA PRO A 230 25.96 -6.01 -28.64
C PRO A 230 26.48 -6.27 -30.05
N ASP A 231 27.05 -7.45 -30.30
CA ASP A 231 27.58 -7.86 -31.60
C ASP A 231 26.50 -8.42 -32.56
N ALA A 232 25.24 -8.41 -32.13
CA ALA A 232 24.08 -8.95 -32.83
C ALA A 232 24.18 -10.45 -33.19
N ARG A 233 25.15 -11.17 -32.64
CA ARG A 233 25.39 -12.60 -32.91
C ARG A 233 25.37 -13.42 -31.64
N SER A 234 26.07 -12.98 -30.62
CA SER A 234 26.13 -13.65 -29.34
C SER A 234 24.80 -13.57 -28.60
N LEU A 235 24.56 -14.54 -27.72
CA LEU A 235 23.46 -14.52 -26.76
C LEU A 235 24.03 -14.34 -25.36
N ILE A 236 23.34 -13.56 -24.53
CA ILE A 236 23.70 -13.32 -23.14
C ILE A 236 22.56 -13.80 -22.27
N ALA A 237 22.87 -14.62 -21.26
CA ALA A 237 21.89 -15.18 -20.34
C ALA A 237 22.22 -14.81 -18.89
N GLY A 238 21.20 -14.40 -18.13
CA GLY A 238 21.30 -14.15 -16.70
C GLY A 238 20.67 -15.29 -15.90
N THR A 239 21.38 -15.82 -14.91
CA THR A 239 20.93 -16.96 -14.09
C THR A 239 20.66 -16.58 -12.64
N SER A 240 19.79 -17.34 -11.98
CA SER A 240 19.40 -17.07 -10.59
C SER A 240 20.44 -17.44 -9.53
N ILE A 241 21.52 -18.16 -9.90
CA ILE A 241 22.54 -18.63 -8.93
C ILE A 241 23.98 -18.33 -9.38
N THR A 242 24.30 -18.41 -10.67
CA THR A 242 25.70 -18.46 -11.14
C THR A 242 26.11 -17.34 -12.10
N GLY A 243 25.32 -16.28 -12.18
CA GLY A 243 25.67 -15.08 -12.91
C GLY A 243 25.27 -15.04 -14.36
N VAL A 244 26.08 -14.36 -15.15
CA VAL A 244 25.88 -14.08 -16.57
C VAL A 244 26.73 -15.02 -17.42
N TYR A 245 26.13 -15.53 -18.49
CA TYR A 245 26.77 -16.41 -19.47
C TYR A 245 26.63 -15.85 -20.88
N ARG A 246 27.61 -16.16 -21.74
CA ARG A 246 27.61 -15.81 -23.16
C ARG A 246 27.67 -17.06 -24.03
N SER A 247 26.96 -17.03 -25.15
CA SER A 247 27.03 -18.05 -26.20
C SER A 247 27.37 -17.38 -27.53
N GLU A 248 28.26 -18.00 -28.31
CA GLU A 248 28.64 -17.56 -29.66
C GLU A 248 28.11 -18.51 -30.76
N ASP A 249 27.34 -19.54 -30.40
CA ASP A 249 26.88 -20.62 -31.26
C ASP A 249 25.35 -20.83 -31.17
N ASP A 250 24.62 -19.71 -31.15
CA ASP A 250 23.15 -19.66 -31.05
C ASP A 250 22.59 -20.44 -29.85
N GLY A 251 23.28 -20.39 -28.71
CA GLY A 251 22.83 -20.95 -27.44
C GLY A 251 23.17 -22.41 -27.25
N LEU A 252 24.00 -23.02 -28.10
CA LEU A 252 24.39 -24.43 -27.94
C LEU A 252 25.38 -24.62 -26.78
N THR A 253 26.36 -23.72 -26.65
CA THR A 253 27.33 -23.69 -25.56
C THR A 253 27.40 -22.32 -24.88
N TRP A 254 27.73 -22.32 -23.59
CA TRP A 254 27.69 -21.14 -22.74
C TRP A 254 28.95 -21.04 -21.88
N GLU A 255 29.56 -19.86 -21.84
CA GLU A 255 30.70 -19.54 -20.99
C GLU A 255 30.37 -18.43 -19.99
N PRO A 256 30.86 -18.51 -18.74
CA PRO A 256 30.59 -17.50 -17.72
C PRO A 256 31.37 -16.21 -17.99
N ILE A 257 30.69 -15.06 -17.91
CA ILE A 257 31.26 -13.72 -18.11
C ILE A 257 31.03 -12.84 -16.87
N ASN A 258 31.47 -13.33 -15.71
CA ASN A 258 31.15 -12.75 -14.39
C ASN A 258 32.20 -11.77 -13.83
N ASN A 259 33.20 -11.39 -14.63
CA ASN A 259 34.32 -10.57 -14.15
C ASN A 259 33.82 -9.21 -13.63
N GLY A 260 34.00 -8.93 -12.34
CA GLY A 260 33.51 -7.70 -11.69
C GLY A 260 32.15 -7.81 -10.98
N LEU A 261 31.46 -8.96 -11.07
CA LEU A 261 30.19 -9.22 -10.37
C LEU A 261 30.34 -9.97 -9.03
N GLY A 262 31.55 -10.43 -8.70
CA GLY A 262 31.82 -11.17 -7.46
C GLY A 262 31.57 -12.68 -7.59
N VAL A 263 31.36 -13.33 -6.45
CA VAL A 263 31.18 -14.78 -6.37
C VAL A 263 29.69 -15.13 -6.39
N GLN A 264 29.29 -16.00 -7.32
CA GLN A 264 27.91 -16.49 -7.49
C GLN A 264 26.86 -15.35 -7.54
N PRO A 265 27.01 -14.39 -8.47
CA PRO A 265 26.04 -13.31 -8.59
C PRO A 265 24.68 -13.85 -9.03
N GLN A 266 23.60 -13.38 -8.39
CA GLN A 266 22.23 -13.77 -8.72
C GLN A 266 21.60 -12.71 -9.60
N ILE A 267 21.37 -13.02 -10.88
CA ILE A 267 20.91 -12.03 -11.85
C ILE A 267 19.38 -11.99 -11.85
N GLN A 268 18.82 -10.80 -11.62
CA GLN A 268 17.37 -10.56 -11.59
C GLN A 268 16.84 -9.87 -12.84
N ALA A 269 17.67 -9.07 -13.49
CA ALA A 269 17.34 -8.40 -14.74
C ALA A 269 18.60 -8.34 -15.62
N LEU A 270 18.42 -8.50 -16.93
CA LEU A 270 19.46 -8.38 -17.94
C LEU A 270 18.88 -7.63 -19.14
N PHE A 271 19.64 -6.68 -19.66
CA PHE A 271 19.22 -5.83 -20.77
C PHE A 271 20.42 -5.40 -21.61
N GLU A 272 20.22 -5.26 -22.90
CA GLU A 272 21.19 -4.70 -23.84
C GLU A 272 20.57 -3.47 -24.48
N HIS A 273 21.34 -2.38 -24.54
CA HIS A 273 20.96 -1.20 -25.30
C HIS A 273 22.19 -0.40 -25.71
N GLY A 274 22.25 -0.01 -26.99
CA GLY A 274 23.31 0.87 -27.50
C GLY A 274 24.72 0.30 -27.37
N GLY A 275 24.87 -1.03 -27.33
CA GLY A 275 26.13 -1.73 -27.14
C GLY A 275 26.59 -1.86 -25.68
N VAL A 276 25.73 -1.49 -24.73
CA VAL A 276 25.99 -1.63 -23.28
C VAL A 276 25.08 -2.71 -22.70
N LEU A 277 25.68 -3.61 -21.92
CA LEU A 277 24.93 -4.59 -21.14
C LEU A 277 24.66 -4.05 -19.73
N PHE A 278 23.43 -4.22 -19.26
CA PHE A 278 23.00 -3.86 -17.91
C PHE A 278 22.51 -5.08 -17.17
N VAL A 279 22.89 -5.20 -15.89
CA VAL A 279 22.36 -6.23 -15.00
C VAL A 279 21.94 -5.67 -13.66
N GLY A 280 20.81 -6.17 -13.19
CA GLY A 280 20.42 -6.10 -11.79
C GLY A 280 20.80 -7.40 -11.10
N ALA A 281 21.59 -7.33 -10.04
CA ALA A 281 22.15 -8.53 -9.41
C ALA A 281 22.20 -8.44 -7.89
N GLN A 282 22.07 -9.59 -7.23
CA GLN A 282 22.61 -9.79 -5.88
C GLN A 282 24.06 -10.26 -6.00
N THR A 283 24.95 -9.64 -5.25
CA THR A 283 26.38 -9.94 -5.25
C THR A 283 26.90 -9.94 -3.82
N ASP A 284 27.96 -10.70 -3.57
CA ASP A 284 28.72 -10.64 -2.31
C ASP A 284 29.48 -9.31 -2.15
N LEU A 285 29.82 -8.66 -3.26
CA LEU A 285 30.55 -7.39 -3.28
C LEU A 285 29.70 -6.21 -2.77
N HIS A 286 28.47 -6.07 -3.26
CA HIS A 286 27.65 -4.87 -3.04
C HIS A 286 26.21 -5.17 -2.60
N GLY A 287 25.89 -6.43 -2.27
CA GLY A 287 24.51 -6.82 -2.01
C GLY A 287 23.66 -6.68 -3.28
N ILE A 288 22.50 -6.04 -3.16
CA ILE A 288 21.62 -5.74 -4.30
C ILE A 288 22.14 -4.50 -5.03
N ALA A 289 22.51 -4.67 -6.30
CA ALA A 289 23.13 -3.60 -7.07
C ALA A 289 22.83 -3.67 -8.57
N MET A 290 23.07 -2.55 -9.26
CA MET A 290 23.10 -2.47 -10.71
C MET A 290 24.55 -2.48 -11.19
N TYR A 291 24.80 -3.15 -12.30
CA TYR A 291 26.09 -3.15 -12.98
C TYR A 291 25.89 -2.89 -14.47
N ARG A 292 26.94 -2.36 -15.12
CA ARG A 292 27.01 -2.27 -16.57
C ARG A 292 28.30 -2.88 -17.12
N SER A 293 28.30 -3.25 -18.38
CA SER A 293 29.50 -3.59 -19.16
C SER A 293 29.44 -2.92 -20.52
N VAL A 294 30.53 -2.23 -20.87
CA VAL A 294 30.70 -1.53 -22.16
C VAL A 294 31.59 -2.30 -23.14
N ASP A 295 32.02 -3.51 -22.74
CA ASP A 295 32.93 -4.38 -23.46
C ASP A 295 32.32 -5.78 -23.67
N SER A 296 31.00 -5.83 -23.89
CA SER A 296 30.24 -7.04 -24.19
C SER A 296 30.38 -8.16 -23.14
N GLY A 297 30.47 -7.79 -21.86
CA GLY A 297 30.59 -8.72 -20.73
C GLY A 297 32.02 -9.04 -20.31
N GLY A 298 33.04 -8.42 -20.92
CA GLY A 298 34.44 -8.59 -20.53
C GLY A 298 34.71 -8.16 -19.08
N ARG A 299 34.09 -7.06 -18.65
CA ARG A 299 34.10 -6.59 -17.26
C ARG A 299 32.82 -5.84 -16.90
N TRP A 300 32.34 -6.10 -15.69
CA TRP A 300 31.21 -5.41 -15.07
C TRP A 300 31.67 -4.33 -14.09
N GLU A 301 31.03 -3.17 -14.18
CA GLU A 301 31.27 -2.01 -13.32
C GLU A 301 30.03 -1.76 -12.45
N TRP A 302 30.25 -1.58 -11.15
CA TRP A 302 29.17 -1.24 -10.22
C TRP A 302 28.69 0.19 -10.44
N MET A 303 27.38 0.34 -10.58
CA MET A 303 26.70 1.61 -10.72
C MET A 303 26.41 2.23 -9.36
N ASN A 304 27.26 3.13 -8.89
CA ASN A 304 27.09 3.80 -7.59
C ASN A 304 26.84 5.32 -7.67
N GLN A 305 27.03 5.94 -8.84
CA GLN A 305 26.85 7.38 -9.01
C GLN A 305 25.41 7.71 -9.42
N GLY A 306 24.72 8.45 -8.56
CA GLY A 306 23.30 8.78 -8.75
C GLY A 306 22.40 7.55 -8.85
N ALA A 307 22.93 6.35 -8.57
CA ALA A 307 22.23 5.09 -8.66
C ALA A 307 21.14 5.00 -7.57
N PRO A 308 20.16 4.11 -7.72
CA PRO A 308 19.23 3.77 -6.66
C PRO A 308 20.03 3.21 -5.48
N MET A 309 20.40 4.07 -4.52
CA MET A 309 21.13 3.65 -3.31
C MET A 309 20.19 3.29 -2.15
N ASP A 310 18.87 3.41 -2.38
CA ASP A 310 17.80 3.04 -1.45
C ASP A 310 17.43 1.54 -1.53
N MET A 311 18.24 0.72 -2.21
CA MET A 311 17.87 -0.66 -2.59
C MET A 311 17.99 -1.65 -1.42
N GLU A 312 16.84 -2.10 -0.93
CA GLU A 312 16.68 -3.50 -0.50
C GLU A 312 15.81 -4.31 -1.50
N ALA A 313 15.55 -3.76 -2.69
CA ALA A 313 14.81 -4.43 -3.76
C ALA A 313 15.62 -4.38 -5.07
N TYR A 314 15.70 -5.51 -5.79
CA TYR A 314 16.45 -5.62 -7.04
C TYR A 314 15.90 -4.69 -8.13
N PRO A 315 16.72 -4.28 -9.12
CA PRO A 315 16.15 -3.85 -10.40
C PRO A 315 15.40 -5.04 -10.98
N TRP A 316 14.10 -4.89 -11.19
CA TRP A 316 13.31 -5.94 -11.81
C TRP A 316 13.28 -5.84 -13.33
N THR A 317 13.55 -4.66 -13.85
CA THR A 317 13.46 -4.40 -15.29
C THR A 317 14.35 -3.25 -15.70
N PHE A 318 14.76 -3.29 -16.96
CA PHE A 318 15.30 -2.15 -17.67
C PHE A 318 14.48 -1.91 -18.93
N GLY A 319 14.54 -0.70 -19.46
CA GLY A 319 13.99 -0.35 -20.76
C GLY A 319 14.76 0.81 -21.36
N ALA A 320 14.47 1.14 -22.61
CA ALA A 320 15.10 2.26 -23.27
C ALA A 320 14.16 2.97 -24.23
N ILE A 321 14.47 4.23 -24.52
CA ILE A 321 13.84 5.05 -25.55
C ILE A 321 14.90 6.02 -26.10
N GLY A 322 15.19 5.93 -27.41
CA GLY A 322 16.33 6.64 -27.98
C GLY A 322 17.64 6.20 -27.28
N ASP A 323 18.45 7.17 -26.84
CA ASP A 323 19.67 6.90 -26.06
C ASP A 323 19.42 6.84 -24.53
N THR A 324 18.19 7.12 -24.10
CA THR A 324 17.81 7.12 -22.68
C THR A 324 17.56 5.69 -22.21
N VAL A 325 18.23 5.28 -21.13
CA VAL A 325 18.01 3.99 -20.45
C VAL A 325 17.29 4.21 -19.13
N LEU A 326 16.35 3.33 -18.82
CA LEU A 326 15.59 3.34 -17.57
C LEU A 326 15.79 2.05 -16.78
N ALA A 327 15.75 2.18 -15.45
CA ALA A 327 15.78 1.06 -14.52
C ALA A 327 14.56 1.15 -13.60
N GLY A 328 13.85 0.02 -13.47
CA GLY A 328 12.63 -0.11 -12.67
C GLY A 328 12.92 -0.85 -11.38
N VAL A 329 12.59 -0.21 -10.26
CA VAL A 329 12.85 -0.72 -8.89
C VAL A 329 11.60 -0.56 -8.02
N GLU A 330 11.59 -1.08 -6.78
CA GLU A 330 10.40 -0.97 -5.89
C GLU A 330 10.08 0.49 -5.57
N GLY A 331 11.12 1.32 -5.48
CA GLY A 331 11.02 2.75 -5.25
C GLY A 331 10.58 3.57 -6.47
N GLY A 332 10.48 2.99 -7.68
CA GLY A 332 10.12 3.75 -8.88
C GLY A 332 11.05 3.59 -10.07
N ALA A 333 11.06 4.60 -10.92
CA ALA A 333 11.85 4.69 -12.13
C ALA A 333 13.14 5.49 -11.89
N TRP A 334 14.23 5.01 -12.48
CA TRP A 334 15.49 5.73 -12.59
C TRP A 334 15.86 5.88 -14.05
N ARG A 335 16.54 6.97 -14.38
CA ARG A 335 16.85 7.39 -15.74
C ARG A 335 18.31 7.73 -15.90
N SER A 336 18.90 7.33 -17.02
CA SER A 336 20.23 7.70 -17.46
C SER A 336 20.23 8.11 -18.94
N THR A 337 21.05 9.10 -19.28
CA THR A 337 21.24 9.61 -20.65
C THR A 337 22.69 9.50 -21.13
N ASP A 338 23.54 8.81 -20.38
CA ASP A 338 24.98 8.72 -20.63
C ASP A 338 25.45 7.26 -20.66
N GLY A 339 24.62 6.38 -21.21
CA GLY A 339 24.90 4.94 -21.31
C GLY A 339 24.87 4.24 -19.95
N GLY A 340 24.07 4.76 -19.01
CA GLY A 340 24.02 4.26 -17.65
C GLY A 340 25.29 4.57 -16.87
N ALA A 341 25.92 5.74 -17.06
CA ALA A 341 27.06 6.19 -16.25
C ALA A 341 26.65 6.98 -15.00
N LEU A 342 25.63 7.80 -15.15
CA LEU A 342 24.95 8.50 -14.08
C LEU A 342 23.46 8.19 -14.15
N TRP A 343 22.88 7.94 -12.98
CA TRP A 343 21.44 7.72 -12.84
C TRP A 343 20.81 8.89 -12.08
N THR A 344 19.53 9.13 -12.36
CA THR A 344 18.70 10.13 -11.69
C THR A 344 17.32 9.56 -11.44
N GLU A 345 16.71 9.92 -10.32
CA GLU A 345 15.35 9.48 -10.00
C GLU A 345 14.35 10.15 -10.97
N ALA A 346 13.40 9.37 -11.47
CA ALA A 346 12.52 9.73 -12.59
C ALA A 346 11.05 9.45 -12.25
N ASN A 347 10.62 9.81 -11.04
CA ASN A 347 9.34 9.41 -10.45
C ASN A 347 8.20 10.42 -10.62
N ARG A 348 8.45 11.57 -11.24
CA ARG A 348 7.48 12.67 -11.27
C ARG A 348 6.17 12.25 -11.93
N GLY A 349 5.07 12.35 -11.19
CA GLY A 349 3.73 11.90 -11.64
C GLY A 349 3.43 10.40 -11.47
N MET A 350 4.37 9.59 -10.98
CA MET A 350 4.12 8.18 -10.64
C MET A 350 3.51 8.09 -9.23
N VAL A 351 2.19 8.14 -9.10
CA VAL A 351 1.51 8.19 -7.78
C VAL A 351 0.95 6.82 -7.34
N THR A 352 1.77 5.76 -7.44
CA THR A 352 1.35 4.38 -7.12
C THR A 352 2.14 3.75 -5.98
N THR A 353 2.37 4.54 -4.95
CA THR A 353 3.09 4.10 -3.76
C THR A 353 2.20 3.32 -2.80
N PHE A 354 2.80 2.36 -2.11
CA PHE A 354 2.18 1.73 -0.94
C PHE A 354 2.48 2.63 0.26
N VAL A 355 1.47 3.32 0.76
CA VAL A 355 1.61 4.23 1.91
C VAL A 355 1.59 3.41 3.20
N ARG A 356 2.71 3.39 3.93
CA ARG A 356 2.91 2.54 5.11
C ARG A 356 2.42 3.22 6.38
N ALA A 357 2.83 4.46 6.62
CA ALA A 357 2.35 5.30 7.71
C ALA A 357 2.03 6.71 7.20
N LEU A 358 1.09 7.35 7.89
CA LEU A 358 0.65 8.70 7.61
C LEU A 358 0.44 9.43 8.95
N SER A 359 0.98 10.64 9.07
CA SER A 359 0.85 11.49 10.25
C SER A 359 0.60 12.94 9.82
N THR A 360 -0.05 13.72 10.68
CA THR A 360 -0.42 15.10 10.41
C THR A 360 0.04 16.00 11.54
N ALA A 361 0.47 17.22 11.19
CA ALA A 361 0.71 18.30 12.13
C ALA A 361 0.01 19.55 11.60
N GLY A 362 -1.14 19.90 12.18
CA GLY A 362 -2.02 20.90 11.57
C GLY A 362 -2.50 20.45 10.20
N THR A 363 -2.17 21.22 9.15
CA THR A 363 -2.46 20.88 7.75
C THR A 363 -1.30 20.18 7.04
N THR A 364 -0.13 20.10 7.67
CA THR A 364 1.07 19.47 7.12
C THR A 364 0.97 17.95 7.21
N LEU A 365 1.32 17.26 6.14
CA LEU A 365 1.28 15.80 6.02
C LEU A 365 2.69 15.21 6.01
N PHE A 366 2.85 14.08 6.68
CA PHE A 366 4.04 13.24 6.60
C PHE A 366 3.66 11.82 6.25
N ALA A 367 4.30 11.24 5.24
CA ALA A 367 4.02 9.89 4.77
C ALA A 367 5.30 9.07 4.61
N THR A 368 5.22 7.78 4.93
CA THR A 368 6.25 6.79 4.55
C THR A 368 5.70 5.88 3.47
N VAL A 369 6.59 5.43 2.59
CA VAL A 369 6.27 4.48 1.53
C VAL A 369 7.05 3.19 1.78
N THR A 370 6.40 2.05 1.54
CA THR A 370 7.01 0.73 1.72
C THR A 370 8.31 0.61 0.94
N ASN A 371 9.32 0.00 1.58
CA ASN A 371 10.66 -0.25 1.01
C ASN A 371 11.40 1.02 0.56
N MET A 372 11.01 2.19 1.05
CA MET A 372 11.74 3.43 0.85
C MET A 372 12.42 3.90 2.14
N ARG A 373 13.58 4.53 1.95
CA ARG A 373 14.43 5.07 3.02
C ARG A 373 14.25 6.58 3.16
N ARG A 374 13.01 7.05 3.20
CA ARG A 374 12.70 8.47 3.21
C ARG A 374 11.32 8.73 3.78
N VAL A 375 11.13 9.95 4.25
CA VAL A 375 9.82 10.48 4.65
C VAL A 375 9.42 11.54 3.65
N TYR A 376 8.17 11.48 3.21
CA TYR A 376 7.55 12.47 2.34
C TYR A 376 6.82 13.51 3.18
N ARG A 377 6.90 14.77 2.79
CA ARG A 377 6.23 15.92 3.40
C ARG A 377 5.38 16.65 2.37
N SER A 378 4.19 17.11 2.78
CA SER A 378 3.37 18.04 2.03
C SER A 378 2.84 19.13 2.95
N ASP A 379 3.01 20.39 2.54
CA ASP A 379 2.55 21.57 3.28
C ASP A 379 1.22 22.15 2.74
N ASP A 380 0.68 21.55 1.67
CA ASP A 380 -0.49 22.04 0.93
C ASP A 380 -1.62 21.01 0.84
N GLY A 381 -1.68 20.09 1.81
CA GLY A 381 -2.73 19.08 1.88
C GLY A 381 -2.66 18.02 0.77
N GLY A 382 -1.46 17.75 0.27
CA GLY A 382 -1.15 16.70 -0.70
C GLY A 382 -1.08 17.17 -2.16
N ASP A 383 -1.21 18.47 -2.43
CA ASP A 383 -1.14 18.99 -3.80
C ASP A 383 0.29 18.93 -4.36
N THR A 384 1.30 19.10 -3.49
CA THR A 384 2.72 18.87 -3.76
C THR A 384 3.39 18.11 -2.62
N TRP A 385 4.45 17.36 -2.96
CA TRP A 385 5.22 16.56 -2.02
C TRP A 385 6.71 16.79 -2.20
N THR A 386 7.43 16.84 -1.10
CA THR A 386 8.89 16.75 -1.03
C THR A 386 9.28 15.51 -0.24
N SER A 387 10.53 15.04 -0.35
CA SER A 387 11.00 13.93 0.49
C SER A 387 12.46 14.07 0.82
N SER A 388 12.87 13.49 1.95
CA SER A 388 14.28 13.37 2.32
C SER A 388 14.58 12.03 2.97
N GLY A 389 15.69 11.44 2.54
CA GLY A 389 16.34 10.28 3.14
C GLY A 389 17.65 10.63 3.87
N GLU A 390 17.97 11.93 4.02
CA GLU A 390 19.24 12.39 4.58
C GLU A 390 19.36 12.01 6.06
N GLY A 391 20.45 11.34 6.41
CA GLY A 391 20.74 10.90 7.78
C GLY A 391 20.17 9.53 8.17
N PHE A 392 19.28 8.93 7.37
CA PHE A 392 18.93 7.51 7.54
C PHE A 392 20.14 6.59 7.23
N ALA A 393 20.18 5.42 7.87
CA ALA A 393 21.19 4.42 7.54
C ALA A 393 20.84 3.67 6.25
N HIS A 394 21.81 3.05 5.58
CA HIS A 394 21.53 2.13 4.47
C HIS A 394 20.78 0.88 4.96
N GLY A 395 19.99 0.25 4.07
CA GLY A 395 19.20 -0.95 4.42
C GLY A 395 18.11 -0.68 5.45
N THR A 396 17.47 0.50 5.39
CA THR A 396 16.47 0.95 6.35
C THR A 396 15.15 1.22 5.65
N ARG A 397 14.05 0.65 6.14
CA ARG A 397 12.67 0.92 5.70
C ARG A 397 11.96 1.72 6.76
N THR A 398 11.35 2.82 6.38
CA THR A 398 10.56 3.64 7.31
C THR A 398 9.17 3.05 7.51
N GLU A 399 8.83 2.70 8.75
CA GLU A 399 7.65 1.90 9.11
C GLU A 399 6.57 2.72 9.83
N GLY A 400 6.95 3.56 10.78
CA GLY A 400 6.02 4.36 11.60
C GLY A 400 6.40 5.83 11.63
N LEU A 401 5.41 6.69 11.87
CA LEU A 401 5.58 8.14 11.98
C LEU A 401 4.81 8.72 13.16
N LEU A 402 5.37 9.76 13.76
CA LEU A 402 4.65 10.69 14.63
C LEU A 402 5.16 12.11 14.35
N ALA A 403 4.29 12.97 13.84
CA ALA A 403 4.51 14.40 13.78
C ALA A 403 3.98 15.02 15.09
N VAL A 404 4.89 15.52 15.93
CA VAL A 404 4.52 16.23 17.17
C VAL A 404 4.11 17.66 16.83
N ASN A 405 4.78 18.24 15.84
CA ASN A 405 4.46 19.51 15.19
C ASN A 405 5.12 19.50 13.79
N GLU A 406 5.09 20.63 13.08
CA GLU A 406 5.61 20.75 11.71
C GLU A 406 7.14 20.56 11.61
N ASP A 407 7.88 20.73 12.72
CA ASP A 407 9.34 20.61 12.77
C ASP A 407 9.81 19.32 13.44
N LEU A 408 9.17 18.91 14.53
CA LEU A 408 9.57 17.76 15.34
C LEU A 408 8.82 16.50 14.89
N VAL A 409 9.52 15.63 14.17
CA VAL A 409 8.97 14.40 13.62
C VAL A 409 9.81 13.20 14.04
N PHE A 410 9.16 12.12 14.43
CA PHE A 410 9.77 10.84 14.74
C PHE A 410 9.43 9.81 13.66
N ALA A 411 10.43 9.03 13.25
CA ALA A 411 10.27 7.92 12.33
C ALA A 411 10.83 6.66 12.98
N GLY A 412 10.07 5.58 12.94
CA GLY A 412 10.58 4.25 13.28
C GLY A 412 10.87 3.46 12.04
N THR A 413 11.91 2.64 12.10
CA THR A 413 12.35 1.87 10.95
C THR A 413 12.31 0.38 11.23
N ASP A 414 12.41 -0.44 10.18
CA ASP A 414 12.88 -1.80 10.36
C ASP A 414 14.40 -1.79 10.62
N ARG A 415 14.86 -2.80 11.37
CA ARG A 415 16.25 -3.22 11.63
C ARG A 415 17.15 -2.24 12.38
N VAL A 416 17.02 -0.94 12.15
CA VAL A 416 18.00 0.07 12.56
C VAL A 416 17.59 0.84 13.80
N GLY A 417 16.35 1.33 13.93
CA GLY A 417 16.04 2.17 15.08
C GLY A 417 14.94 3.20 14.93
N ALA A 418 14.86 4.05 15.94
CA ALA A 418 14.11 5.29 15.89
C ALA A 418 15.01 6.41 15.34
N PHE A 419 14.41 7.30 14.57
CA PHE A 419 15.01 8.51 14.04
C PHE A 419 14.15 9.72 14.42
N ARG A 420 14.81 10.87 14.51
CA ARG A 420 14.18 12.15 14.78
C ARG A 420 14.64 13.20 13.77
N SER A 421 13.71 14.00 13.31
CA SER A 421 13.97 15.26 12.63
C SER A 421 13.56 16.41 13.55
N ASP A 422 14.39 17.46 13.55
CA ASP A 422 14.15 18.73 14.24
C ASP A 422 13.86 19.88 13.22
N ASP A 423 13.70 19.54 11.94
CA ASP A 423 13.59 20.45 10.78
C ASP A 423 12.48 20.03 9.81
N GLY A 424 11.48 19.32 10.34
CA GLY A 424 10.27 18.96 9.62
C GLY A 424 10.52 17.96 8.50
N GLY A 425 11.34 16.95 8.77
CA GLY A 425 11.63 15.82 7.90
C GLY A 425 12.74 16.03 6.89
N GLN A 426 13.48 17.14 6.93
CA GLN A 426 14.58 17.41 5.99
C GLN A 426 15.84 16.61 6.34
N THR A 427 16.23 16.55 7.61
CA THR A 427 17.36 15.74 8.07
C THR A 427 16.97 14.85 9.25
N TRP A 428 17.57 13.66 9.31
CA TRP A 428 17.22 12.64 10.30
C TRP A 428 18.43 12.24 11.15
N LYS A 429 18.22 12.11 12.46
CA LYS A 429 19.22 11.66 13.42
C LYS A 429 18.76 10.38 14.08
N LYS A 430 19.63 9.37 14.11
CA LYS A 430 19.39 8.12 14.85
C LYS A 430 19.34 8.42 16.35
N ILE A 431 18.31 7.92 17.03
CA ILE A 431 18.02 8.22 18.45
C ILE A 431 17.78 6.95 19.25
N ASN A 432 18.72 6.01 19.19
CA ASN A 432 18.53 4.66 19.75
C ASN A 432 18.99 4.48 21.20
N ARG A 433 19.58 5.49 21.82
CA ARG A 433 20.13 5.33 23.17
C ARG A 433 19.03 4.90 24.14
N GLY A 434 19.22 3.75 24.80
CA GLY A 434 18.24 3.18 25.73
C GLY A 434 17.11 2.37 25.07
N LEU A 435 17.03 2.37 23.74
CA LEU A 435 16.39 1.28 23.01
C LEU A 435 17.37 0.09 23.00
N PRO A 436 16.88 -1.15 22.84
CA PRO A 436 17.76 -2.28 22.64
C PRO A 436 18.59 -2.02 21.37
N GLU A 437 19.88 -2.38 21.37
CA GLU A 437 20.72 -2.36 20.16
C GLU A 437 21.21 -3.78 19.90
N PHE A 438 21.06 -4.26 18.66
CA PHE A 438 21.54 -5.59 18.27
C PHE A 438 22.91 -5.46 17.61
N ASN A 439 23.94 -6.04 18.24
CA ASN A 439 25.26 -6.21 17.64
C ASN A 439 25.22 -7.37 16.64
N GLY A 440 25.46 -7.06 15.37
CA GLY A 440 25.15 -7.86 14.19
C GLY A 440 25.91 -9.18 13.96
N THR A 441 26.02 -10.07 14.95
CA THR A 441 26.63 -11.40 14.75
C THR A 441 25.67 -12.57 15.03
N ALA A 442 24.45 -12.33 15.54
CA ALA A 442 23.51 -13.39 15.92
C ALA A 442 22.05 -13.10 15.55
N GLY A 443 21.79 -12.75 14.29
CA GLY A 443 20.51 -13.00 13.59
C GLY A 443 19.20 -12.42 14.13
N LEU A 444 19.21 -11.53 15.14
CA LEU A 444 18.01 -10.86 15.62
C LEU A 444 17.96 -9.43 15.10
N GLN A 445 16.90 -9.12 14.37
CA GLN A 445 16.66 -7.79 13.81
C GLN A 445 15.38 -7.21 14.39
N PHE A 446 15.38 -5.90 14.68
CA PHE A 446 14.12 -5.16 14.84
C PHE A 446 13.31 -5.36 13.57
N ARG A 447 12.08 -5.84 13.68
CA ARG A 447 11.23 -5.95 12.50
C ARG A 447 10.27 -4.78 12.40
N ARG A 448 9.85 -4.15 13.51
CA ARG A 448 8.90 -3.02 13.47
C ARG A 448 9.06 -2.01 14.61
N MET A 449 9.12 -0.74 14.25
CA MET A 449 8.78 0.43 15.09
C MET A 449 7.70 1.22 14.39
N SER A 450 6.46 0.72 14.44
CA SER A 450 5.35 1.25 13.64
C SER A 450 4.42 2.18 14.42
N HIS A 451 4.46 2.18 15.75
CA HIS A 451 3.51 2.95 16.57
C HIS A 451 4.24 3.90 17.51
N PHE A 452 4.08 5.19 17.24
CA PHE A 452 4.52 6.27 18.12
C PHE A 452 3.29 7.05 18.60
N VAL A 453 3.29 7.42 19.87
CA VAL A 453 2.27 8.32 20.43
C VAL A 453 2.91 9.34 21.36
N GLN A 454 2.22 10.45 21.59
CA GLN A 454 2.61 11.43 22.58
C GLN A 454 1.59 11.45 23.73
N LEU A 455 2.09 11.49 24.97
CA LEU A 455 1.28 11.71 26.17
C LEU A 455 2.04 12.64 27.12
N ASP A 456 1.41 13.74 27.53
CA ASP A 456 1.95 14.71 28.49
C ASP A 456 3.39 15.18 28.15
N GLY A 457 3.65 15.41 26.86
CA GLY A 457 4.95 15.82 26.34
C GLY A 457 5.99 14.70 26.20
N ALA A 458 5.73 13.50 26.74
CA ALA A 458 6.57 12.33 26.53
C ALA A 458 6.20 11.60 25.23
N ILE A 459 7.20 11.00 24.58
CA ILE A 459 7.01 10.19 23.38
C ILE A 459 7.15 8.72 23.75
N TYR A 460 6.25 7.91 23.23
CA TYR A 460 6.23 6.47 23.40
C TYR A 460 6.38 5.78 22.05
N VAL A 461 7.10 4.66 22.02
CA VAL A 461 7.24 3.82 20.83
C VAL A 461 7.03 2.36 21.19
N ALA A 462 6.28 1.65 20.35
CA ALA A 462 6.20 0.20 20.39
C ALA A 462 7.29 -0.43 19.51
N THR A 463 8.04 -1.39 20.06
CA THR A 463 9.06 -2.16 19.35
C THR A 463 8.61 -3.63 19.21
N GLY A 464 8.83 -4.22 18.04
CA GLY A 464 8.58 -5.63 17.76
C GLY A 464 9.81 -6.34 17.17
N ILE A 465 9.98 -7.62 17.51
CA ILE A 465 11.01 -8.53 16.98
C ILE A 465 10.33 -9.75 16.37
N ASP A 466 10.79 -10.19 15.19
CA ASP A 466 10.60 -11.57 14.73
C ASP A 466 11.90 -12.33 15.01
N LEU A 467 11.81 -13.49 15.67
CA LEU A 467 12.93 -14.43 15.72
C LEU A 467 13.09 -15.06 14.34
N GLU A 468 14.24 -14.83 13.70
CA GLU A 468 14.71 -15.74 12.65
C GLU A 468 15.30 -16.97 13.36
N PHE A 469 14.91 -18.17 12.94
CA PHE A 469 15.34 -19.43 13.57
C PHE A 469 16.87 -19.56 13.49
N ILE A 470 17.58 -19.17 14.56
CA ILE A 470 18.98 -19.53 14.73
C ILE A 470 19.01 -20.96 15.25
N THR A 471 19.57 -21.85 14.43
CA THR A 471 19.83 -23.23 14.75
C THR A 471 20.69 -23.34 16.02
N GLY A 472 20.13 -23.90 17.09
CA GLY A 472 20.90 -24.72 18.03
C GLY A 472 21.29 -24.18 19.42
N GLN A 473 20.86 -23.00 19.87
CA GLN A 473 21.08 -22.56 21.27
C GLN A 473 19.87 -21.82 21.86
N GLN A 474 19.18 -22.46 22.81
CA GLN A 474 18.04 -21.90 23.54
C GLN A 474 18.50 -20.96 24.67
N ARG A 475 18.75 -19.69 24.35
CA ARG A 475 18.78 -18.61 25.35
C ARG A 475 17.88 -17.46 24.91
N PHE A 476 16.68 -17.42 25.47
CA PHE A 476 15.73 -16.32 25.29
C PHE A 476 15.99 -15.23 26.36
N GLU A 477 17.05 -14.45 26.18
CA GLU A 477 17.30 -13.28 27.02
C GLU A 477 16.50 -12.08 26.47
N ASN A 478 15.51 -11.61 27.25
CA ASN A 478 14.80 -10.32 27.19
C ASN A 478 14.85 -9.60 25.83
N THR A 479 13.95 -9.96 24.92
CA THR A 479 14.00 -9.63 23.49
C THR A 479 13.72 -8.17 23.11
N GLY A 480 13.91 -7.18 23.98
CA GLY A 480 13.81 -5.76 23.57
C GLY A 480 12.47 -5.29 22.96
N ALA A 481 11.45 -6.14 22.92
CA ALA A 481 10.10 -5.85 22.44
C ALA A 481 9.25 -5.22 23.56
N GLY A 482 8.24 -4.43 23.18
CA GLY A 482 7.32 -3.76 24.10
C GLY A 482 7.29 -2.24 23.90
N VAL A 483 6.87 -1.50 24.93
CA VAL A 483 6.77 -0.04 24.87
C VAL A 483 7.96 0.63 25.55
N PHE A 484 8.49 1.67 24.92
CA PHE A 484 9.57 2.51 25.44
C PHE A 484 9.11 3.96 25.47
N LYS A 485 9.60 4.71 26.45
CA LYS A 485 9.28 6.11 26.70
C LYS A 485 10.52 6.97 26.63
N THR A 486 10.38 8.18 26.11
CA THR A 486 11.36 9.26 26.25
C THR A 486 10.66 10.55 26.69
N THR A 487 11.31 11.32 27.56
CA THR A 487 10.88 12.66 27.99
C THR A 487 11.84 13.75 27.50
N ASP A 488 12.85 13.38 26.73
CA ASP A 488 13.92 14.27 26.25
C ASP A 488 14.00 14.28 24.71
N ASN A 489 12.86 14.02 24.06
CA ASN A 489 12.69 13.92 22.61
C ASN A 489 13.61 12.87 21.97
N GLY A 490 13.76 11.70 22.61
CA GLY A 490 14.50 10.57 22.06
C GLY A 490 16.01 10.58 22.34
N ARG A 491 16.54 11.54 23.11
CA ARG A 491 17.97 11.49 23.49
C ARG A 491 18.27 10.26 24.35
N ASN A 492 17.30 9.83 25.17
CA ASN A 492 17.37 8.59 25.90
C ASN A 492 15.98 7.96 26.06
N TRP A 493 15.89 6.68 25.76
CA TRP A 493 14.69 5.87 25.92
C TRP A 493 14.77 5.02 27.19
N GLN A 494 13.62 4.79 27.80
CA GLN A 494 13.46 3.97 28.99
C GLN A 494 12.35 2.94 28.75
N PRO A 495 12.50 1.70 29.26
CA PRO A 495 11.42 0.72 29.26
C PRO A 495 10.14 1.25 29.92
N ALA A 496 9.00 1.11 29.25
CA ALA A 496 7.68 1.46 29.77
C ALA A 496 6.70 0.29 29.52
N ARG A 497 7.06 -0.90 30.03
CA ARG A 497 6.47 -2.17 29.58
C ARG A 497 6.16 -3.20 30.68
N GLN A 498 6.22 -2.80 31.95
CA GLN A 498 5.94 -3.73 33.05
C GLN A 498 4.49 -4.20 33.01
N GLY A 499 4.26 -5.51 33.01
CA GLY A 499 2.91 -6.08 32.90
C GLY A 499 2.43 -6.31 31.46
N LEU A 500 3.18 -5.86 30.44
CA LEU A 500 2.89 -6.23 29.04
C LEU A 500 3.37 -7.66 28.74
N PRO A 501 2.63 -8.41 27.89
CA PRO A 501 2.96 -9.78 27.56
C PRO A 501 4.01 -9.84 26.44
N ILE A 502 5.28 -9.66 26.79
CA ILE A 502 6.35 -9.59 25.78
C ILE A 502 6.75 -10.98 25.29
N ILE A 503 6.69 -11.99 26.15
CA ILE A 503 6.96 -13.40 25.81
C ILE A 503 5.86 -14.26 26.43
N THR A 504 5.15 -15.02 25.60
CA THR A 504 4.33 -16.15 26.01
C THR A 504 4.96 -17.44 25.50
N PHE A 505 4.58 -18.59 26.05
CA PHE A 505 5.01 -19.90 25.56
C PHE A 505 3.77 -20.67 25.15
N ASP A 506 3.80 -21.38 24.03
CA ASP A 506 2.71 -22.26 23.65
C ASP A 506 2.76 -23.60 24.39
N SER A 507 1.79 -24.47 24.10
CA SER A 507 1.66 -25.79 24.75
C SER A 507 2.85 -26.73 24.52
N PHE A 508 3.74 -26.41 23.56
CA PHE A 508 4.95 -27.16 23.26
C PHE A 508 6.20 -26.53 23.91
N GLY A 509 6.05 -25.40 24.59
CA GLY A 509 7.15 -24.65 25.20
C GLY A 509 7.87 -23.73 24.22
N ASP A 510 7.30 -23.49 23.02
CA ASP A 510 7.87 -22.56 22.05
C ASP A 510 7.45 -21.12 22.40
N PRO A 511 8.39 -20.16 22.45
CA PRO A 511 8.04 -18.78 22.75
C PRO A 511 7.23 -18.16 21.61
N LYS A 512 6.07 -17.62 21.96
CA LYS A 512 5.26 -16.73 21.14
C LYS A 512 5.47 -15.30 21.61
N PHE A 513 5.73 -14.41 20.66
CA PHE A 513 5.76 -12.98 20.92
C PHE A 513 4.38 -12.43 20.60
N ASP A 514 3.78 -11.72 21.55
CA ASP A 514 2.54 -11.00 21.37
C ASP A 514 2.88 -9.51 21.20
N PRO A 515 3.32 -9.06 20.00
CA PRO A 515 3.76 -7.69 19.82
C PRO A 515 2.63 -6.70 20.08
N VAL A 516 3.02 -5.49 20.48
CA VAL A 516 2.11 -4.35 20.49
C VAL A 516 1.82 -3.97 19.04
N THR A 517 0.58 -4.18 18.62
CA THR A 517 0.07 -3.97 17.26
C THR A 517 -0.68 -2.65 17.09
N GLY A 518 -0.89 -1.92 18.20
CA GLY A 518 -1.45 -0.58 18.22
C GLY A 518 -1.15 0.09 19.55
N LEU A 519 -0.96 1.41 19.54
CA LEU A 519 -0.71 2.20 20.74
C LEU A 519 -1.57 3.46 20.67
N GLY A 520 -2.26 3.79 21.75
CA GLY A 520 -3.11 4.97 21.89
C GLY A 520 -2.79 5.73 23.18
N ALA A 521 -2.89 7.06 23.13
CA ALA A 521 -2.67 7.97 24.25
C ALA A 521 -3.83 8.96 24.33
N PHE A 522 -4.49 9.02 25.49
CA PHE A 522 -5.76 9.75 25.69
C PHE A 522 -5.78 10.33 27.11
N ASP A 523 -5.65 11.65 27.29
CA ASP A 523 -5.72 12.35 28.59
C ASP A 523 -5.28 11.54 29.84
N GLY A 524 -3.97 11.36 30.02
CA GLY A 524 -3.36 10.58 31.11
C GLY A 524 -3.44 9.05 30.99
N LEU A 525 -4.12 8.51 29.97
CA LEU A 525 -4.30 7.09 29.72
C LEU A 525 -3.44 6.61 28.53
N LEU A 526 -2.78 5.46 28.70
CA LEU A 526 -2.22 4.70 27.59
C LEU A 526 -2.98 3.39 27.39
N LEU A 527 -3.22 3.05 26.14
CA LEU A 527 -3.75 1.75 25.73
C LEU A 527 -2.82 1.10 24.71
N ALA A 528 -2.50 -0.17 24.93
CA ALA A 528 -1.73 -0.99 24.02
C ALA A 528 -2.62 -2.10 23.46
N GLY A 529 -2.84 -2.07 22.15
CA GLY A 529 -3.39 -3.20 21.41
C GLY A 529 -2.32 -4.24 21.18
N THR A 530 -2.63 -5.50 21.43
CA THR A 530 -1.67 -6.61 21.37
C THR A 530 -2.13 -7.69 20.40
N PHE A 531 -1.16 -8.39 19.80
CA PHE A 531 -1.46 -9.55 18.99
C PHE A 531 -2.10 -10.64 19.86
N ARG A 532 -3.34 -11.03 19.52
CA ARG A 532 -4.11 -12.12 20.16
C ARG A 532 -4.29 -12.04 21.68
N ARG A 533 -4.05 -10.89 22.31
CA ARG A 533 -4.25 -10.67 23.75
C ARG A 533 -5.12 -9.46 24.09
N GLY A 534 -5.73 -8.86 23.07
CA GLY A 534 -6.66 -7.74 23.22
C GLY A 534 -5.95 -6.46 23.65
N VAL A 535 -6.50 -5.78 24.66
CA VAL A 535 -6.07 -4.46 25.11
C VAL A 535 -5.41 -4.53 26.48
N PHE A 536 -4.29 -3.82 26.62
CA PHE A 536 -3.66 -3.50 27.89
C PHE A 536 -3.79 -2.00 28.17
N ARG A 537 -3.90 -1.66 29.45
CA ARG A 537 -4.20 -0.32 29.95
C ARG A 537 -3.20 0.13 31.00
N SER A 538 -2.77 1.39 30.91
CA SER A 538 -1.89 2.04 31.89
C SER A 538 -2.38 3.46 32.20
N GLU A 539 -2.55 3.75 33.49
CA GLU A 539 -2.93 5.08 34.03
C GLU A 539 -1.74 5.82 34.66
N ASP A 540 -0.55 5.21 34.65
CA ASP A 540 0.66 5.73 35.31
C ASP A 540 1.77 6.10 34.30
N GLY A 541 1.37 6.37 33.05
CA GLY A 541 2.26 6.76 31.97
C GLY A 541 3.19 5.62 31.52
N GLY A 542 2.70 4.38 31.53
CA GLY A 542 3.38 3.19 31.02
C GLY A 542 4.30 2.52 32.04
N GLN A 543 4.25 2.91 33.32
CA GLN A 543 5.03 2.26 34.37
C GLN A 543 4.48 0.87 34.65
N SER A 544 3.16 0.70 34.68
CA SER A 544 2.50 -0.60 34.80
C SER A 544 1.32 -0.73 33.84
N TRP A 545 1.13 -1.95 33.34
CA TRP A 545 0.09 -2.31 32.38
C TRP A 545 -0.77 -3.45 32.92
N GLN A 546 -2.08 -3.37 32.69
CA GLN A 546 -3.05 -4.38 33.09
C GLN A 546 -3.96 -4.75 31.92
N GLU A 547 -4.36 -6.02 31.84
CA GLU A 547 -5.34 -6.47 30.84
C GLU A 547 -6.67 -5.73 31.00
N SER A 548 -7.21 -5.23 29.89
CA SER A 548 -8.44 -4.44 29.86
C SER A 548 -9.41 -5.01 28.82
N ASN A 549 -9.73 -6.29 28.98
CA ASN A 549 -10.44 -7.10 27.98
C ASN A 549 -11.92 -7.37 28.32
N ALA A 550 -12.51 -6.65 29.28
CA ALA A 550 -13.91 -6.87 29.64
C ALA A 550 -14.82 -6.52 28.45
N GLY A 551 -15.65 -7.46 28.01
CA GLY A 551 -16.52 -7.29 26.85
C GLY A 551 -15.88 -7.62 25.49
N LEU A 552 -14.57 -7.89 25.44
CA LEU A 552 -13.93 -8.50 24.27
C LEU A 552 -14.13 -10.03 24.29
N PRO A 553 -14.28 -10.69 23.13
CA PRO A 553 -14.43 -12.14 23.08
C PRO A 553 -13.18 -12.85 23.62
N ARG A 554 -13.41 -13.97 24.33
CA ARG A 554 -12.38 -14.85 24.88
C ARG A 554 -12.58 -16.25 24.31
N ALA A 555 -11.50 -16.85 23.78
CA ALA A 555 -11.45 -18.19 23.19
C ALA A 555 -12.38 -18.44 21.97
N PRO A 556 -11.94 -19.21 20.95
CA PRO A 556 -10.61 -19.82 20.81
C PRO A 556 -9.50 -18.81 20.49
N VAL A 557 -9.84 -17.56 20.11
CA VAL A 557 -8.86 -16.50 19.82
C VAL A 557 -9.40 -15.15 20.30
N THR A 558 -8.60 -14.42 21.09
CA THR A 558 -8.85 -13.00 21.38
C THR A 558 -8.40 -12.19 20.15
N PRO A 559 -9.16 -11.19 19.69
CA PRO A 559 -8.77 -10.37 18.54
C PRO A 559 -7.45 -9.62 18.78
N SER A 560 -6.73 -9.33 17.70
CA SER A 560 -5.59 -8.41 17.77
C SER A 560 -6.07 -6.98 17.59
N VAL A 561 -5.73 -6.09 18.52
CA VAL A 561 -6.12 -4.68 18.41
C VAL A 561 -5.06 -3.91 17.64
N THR A 562 -5.43 -3.39 16.49
CA THR A 562 -4.55 -2.83 15.45
C THR A 562 -4.58 -1.31 15.41
N SER A 563 -5.68 -0.70 15.87
CA SER A 563 -5.86 0.75 15.86
C SER A 563 -6.71 1.19 17.05
N LEU A 564 -6.32 2.30 17.67
CA LEU A 564 -6.98 2.91 18.82
C LEU A 564 -7.15 4.39 18.54
N VAL A 565 -8.37 4.90 18.67
CA VAL A 565 -8.68 6.33 18.48
C VAL A 565 -9.70 6.77 19.51
N GLU A 566 -9.63 8.03 19.92
CA GLU A 566 -10.65 8.67 20.74
C GLU A 566 -11.50 9.63 19.89
N LEU A 567 -12.80 9.62 20.15
CA LEU A 567 -13.73 10.61 19.62
C LEU A 567 -14.70 11.01 20.72
N ASP A 568 -14.74 12.30 21.04
CA ASP A 568 -15.71 12.89 21.96
C ASP A 568 -15.80 12.17 23.33
N GLY A 569 -14.65 11.71 23.85
CA GLY A 569 -14.54 11.01 25.15
C GLY A 569 -14.79 9.50 25.11
N GLU A 570 -15.10 8.93 23.93
CA GLU A 570 -15.23 7.49 23.74
C GLU A 570 -14.02 6.94 22.97
N ILE A 571 -13.56 5.75 23.37
CA ILE A 571 -12.41 5.08 22.76
C ILE A 571 -12.90 3.96 21.86
N PHE A 572 -12.34 3.89 20.65
CA PHE A 572 -12.62 2.87 19.66
C PHE A 572 -11.40 2.01 19.41
N ALA A 573 -11.59 0.70 19.33
CA ALA A 573 -10.56 -0.30 19.10
C ALA A 573 -10.88 -1.12 17.84
N GLY A 574 -10.11 -0.89 16.77
CA GLY A 574 -10.14 -1.71 15.56
C GLY A 574 -9.44 -3.04 15.81
N ALA A 575 -10.02 -4.12 15.28
CA ALA A 575 -9.57 -5.48 15.55
C ALA A 575 -9.36 -6.31 14.28
N ASP A 576 -8.33 -7.15 14.29
CA ASP A 576 -8.15 -8.29 13.37
C ASP A 576 -8.70 -9.56 14.01
N THR A 577 -9.69 -10.18 13.36
CA THR A 577 -10.35 -11.40 13.84
C THR A 577 -9.80 -12.67 13.21
N PHE A 578 -8.79 -12.60 12.33
CA PHE A 578 -8.17 -13.74 11.65
C PHE A 578 -9.18 -14.63 10.89
N GLY A 579 -10.15 -14.00 10.23
CA GLY A 579 -11.20 -14.72 9.48
C GLY A 579 -12.31 -15.31 10.36
N GLN A 580 -12.33 -15.02 11.66
CA GLN A 580 -13.41 -15.48 12.55
C GLN A 580 -14.60 -14.52 12.52
N PHE A 581 -15.80 -15.07 12.62
CA PHE A 581 -17.06 -14.33 12.72
C PHE A 581 -17.23 -13.65 14.09
N LEU A 582 -16.35 -12.69 14.38
CA LEU A 582 -16.33 -11.86 15.58
C LEU A 582 -16.49 -10.38 15.19
N PRO A 583 -16.88 -9.51 16.15
CA PRO A 583 -16.84 -8.07 15.94
C PRO A 583 -15.43 -7.58 15.57
N THR A 584 -15.36 -6.69 14.59
CA THR A 584 -14.13 -6.10 14.03
C THR A 584 -13.84 -4.71 14.59
N LEU A 585 -14.81 -4.12 15.30
CA LEU A 585 -14.68 -2.83 15.99
C LEU A 585 -15.37 -2.86 17.35
N TYR A 586 -14.69 -2.30 18.35
CA TYR A 586 -15.22 -2.17 19.71
C TYR A 586 -15.16 -0.72 20.17
N ARG A 587 -16.07 -0.35 21.09
CA ARG A 587 -16.18 0.97 21.70
C ARG A 587 -16.17 0.88 23.22
N SER A 588 -15.60 1.86 23.88
CA SER A 588 -15.60 2.03 25.34
C SER A 588 -15.92 3.49 25.70
N ASP A 589 -16.83 3.68 26.65
CA ASP A 589 -17.23 4.97 27.22
C ASP A 589 -16.69 5.18 28.64
N ASP A 590 -15.87 4.25 29.14
CA ASP A 590 -15.36 4.21 30.52
C ASP A 590 -13.82 4.20 30.60
N GLY A 591 -13.16 4.76 29.59
CA GLY A 591 -11.71 4.87 29.52
C GLY A 591 -11.01 3.52 29.24
N GLY A 592 -11.64 2.69 28.40
CA GLY A 592 -11.10 1.40 27.95
C GLY A 592 -11.26 0.26 28.94
N ARG A 593 -12.05 0.42 30.02
CA ARG A 593 -12.22 -0.62 31.05
C ARG A 593 -13.19 -1.71 30.60
N ARG A 594 -14.24 -1.33 29.86
CA ARG A 594 -15.19 -2.23 29.23
C ARG A 594 -15.40 -1.86 27.77
N TRP A 595 -15.53 -2.90 26.95
CA TRP A 595 -15.73 -2.80 25.52
C TRP A 595 -17.11 -3.35 25.12
N VAL A 596 -17.70 -2.72 24.11
CA VAL A 596 -18.96 -3.12 23.50
C VAL A 596 -18.76 -3.18 21.99
N ASP A 597 -19.43 -4.12 21.33
CA ASP A 597 -19.43 -4.22 19.87
C ASP A 597 -19.92 -2.91 19.22
N SER A 598 -19.14 -2.41 18.25
CA SER A 598 -19.41 -1.21 17.46
C SER A 598 -19.38 -1.50 15.96
N SER A 599 -19.58 -2.75 15.55
CA SER A 599 -19.36 -3.24 14.18
C SER A 599 -20.60 -3.22 13.29
N ASN A 600 -21.71 -2.64 13.75
CA ASN A 600 -22.96 -2.62 12.99
C ASN A 600 -22.80 -1.93 11.63
N GLY A 601 -22.91 -2.69 10.54
CA GLY A 601 -22.70 -2.20 9.16
C GLY A 601 -21.28 -2.41 8.62
N LEU A 602 -20.33 -2.88 9.45
CA LEU A 602 -19.02 -3.34 9.01
C LEU A 602 -19.08 -4.83 8.60
N PRO A 603 -18.22 -5.27 7.66
CA PRO A 603 -18.04 -6.69 7.38
C PRO A 603 -17.45 -7.43 8.59
N THR A 604 -17.81 -8.71 8.71
CA THR A 604 -17.28 -9.63 9.72
C THR A 604 -16.16 -10.50 9.12
N ALA A 605 -15.43 -11.25 9.95
CA ALA A 605 -14.34 -12.14 9.48
C ALA A 605 -13.23 -11.42 8.71
N THR A 606 -12.91 -10.20 9.13
CA THR A 606 -11.89 -9.34 8.52
C THR A 606 -11.17 -8.52 9.62
N ALA A 607 -10.39 -7.53 9.22
CA ALA A 607 -9.65 -6.64 10.10
C ALA A 607 -10.02 -5.18 9.84
N VAL A 608 -10.24 -4.41 10.90
CA VAL A 608 -10.13 -2.94 10.83
C VAL A 608 -8.67 -2.59 11.06
N ASN A 609 -7.95 -2.15 10.04
CA ASN A 609 -6.50 -1.90 10.13
C ASN A 609 -6.15 -0.47 10.57
N SER A 610 -7.04 0.50 10.33
CA SER A 610 -6.83 1.89 10.74
C SER A 610 -8.15 2.58 11.03
N LEU A 611 -8.17 3.41 12.07
CA LEU A 611 -9.27 4.31 12.40
C LEU A 611 -8.81 5.77 12.30
N ALA A 612 -9.73 6.65 11.96
CA ALA A 612 -9.52 8.10 11.96
C ALA A 612 -10.75 8.83 12.49
N ALA A 613 -10.55 9.65 13.51
CA ALA A 613 -11.59 10.52 14.07
C ALA A 613 -11.61 11.86 13.31
N ALA A 614 -12.70 12.10 12.59
CA ALA A 614 -12.92 13.36 11.88
C ALA A 614 -13.61 14.43 12.76
N GLY A 615 -13.95 14.09 14.01
CA GLY A 615 -14.69 14.94 14.93
C GLY A 615 -16.22 14.87 14.73
N CYS A 616 -16.97 15.42 15.68
CA CYS A 616 -18.43 15.49 15.63
C CYS A 616 -19.13 14.14 15.38
N GLY A 617 -18.77 13.10 16.13
CA GLY A 617 -19.35 11.78 15.91
C GLY A 617 -19.01 11.13 14.57
N THR A 618 -18.08 11.69 13.79
CA THR A 618 -17.65 11.13 12.50
C THR A 618 -16.34 10.35 12.66
N LEU A 619 -16.37 9.08 12.24
CA LEU A 619 -15.22 8.18 12.21
C LEU A 619 -15.10 7.53 10.85
N TYR A 620 -13.87 7.28 10.43
CA TYR A 620 -13.55 6.45 9.29
C TYR A 620 -12.83 5.19 9.75
N ALA A 621 -13.17 4.07 9.13
CA ALA A 621 -12.56 2.77 9.36
C ALA A 621 -12.04 2.20 8.04
N ALA A 622 -10.73 2.00 7.95
CA ALA A 622 -10.12 1.21 6.89
C ALA A 622 -10.29 -0.27 7.24
N VAL A 623 -10.79 -1.04 6.29
CA VAL A 623 -11.16 -2.45 6.49
C VAL A 623 -10.47 -3.31 5.44
N ASN A 624 -9.95 -4.45 5.87
CA ASN A 624 -9.25 -5.41 5.04
C ASN A 624 -10.21 -6.35 4.30
N ASP A 625 -11.16 -5.78 3.56
CA ASP A 625 -12.17 -6.50 2.80
C ASP A 625 -11.96 -6.30 1.30
N ASP A 626 -12.14 -7.38 0.52
CA ASP A 626 -11.86 -7.39 -0.91
C ASP A 626 -12.92 -6.64 -1.73
N ALA A 627 -14.12 -6.42 -1.17
CA ALA A 627 -15.19 -5.68 -1.83
C ALA A 627 -15.21 -4.20 -1.46
N ARG A 628 -14.91 -3.84 -0.20
CA ARG A 628 -14.96 -2.46 0.33
C ARG A 628 -13.83 -2.20 1.30
N SER A 629 -12.97 -1.22 1.00
CA SER A 629 -11.80 -0.94 1.83
C SER A 629 -11.98 0.18 2.86
N LEU A 630 -13.12 0.88 2.84
CA LEU A 630 -13.35 2.06 3.69
C LEU A 630 -14.82 2.22 4.07
N PHE A 631 -15.06 2.52 5.35
CA PHE A 631 -16.38 2.78 5.92
C PHE A 631 -16.37 4.07 6.73
N VAL A 632 -17.53 4.70 6.84
CA VAL A 632 -17.76 5.89 7.67
C VAL A 632 -18.91 5.64 8.64
N SER A 633 -18.75 6.12 9.87
CA SER A 633 -19.83 6.34 10.82
C SER A 633 -19.99 7.84 11.03
N THR A 634 -21.23 8.31 11.10
CA THR A 634 -21.57 9.71 11.44
C THR A 634 -22.42 9.80 12.70
N ASP A 635 -22.46 8.73 13.48
CA ASP A 635 -23.31 8.56 14.64
C ASP A 635 -22.54 8.00 15.85
N PHE A 636 -21.27 8.41 15.97
CA PHE A 636 -20.35 8.02 17.06
C PHE A 636 -20.06 6.52 17.08
N GLY A 637 -19.81 5.95 15.90
CA GLY A 637 -19.47 4.54 15.71
C GLY A 637 -20.63 3.55 15.91
N ARG A 638 -21.87 4.03 16.08
CA ARG A 638 -23.04 3.16 16.32
C ARG A 638 -23.48 2.42 15.07
N SER A 639 -23.31 3.01 13.89
CA SER A 639 -23.54 2.36 12.61
C SER A 639 -22.56 2.84 11.55
N TRP A 640 -22.26 1.94 10.60
CA TRP A 640 -21.27 2.14 9.56
C TRP A 640 -21.87 1.93 8.18
N GLN A 641 -21.38 2.70 7.22
CA GLN A 641 -21.74 2.57 5.82
C GLN A 641 -20.49 2.67 4.93
N PRO A 642 -20.47 2.03 3.75
CA PRO A 642 -19.34 2.15 2.82
C PRO A 642 -19.07 3.61 2.43
N ALA A 643 -17.79 3.98 2.41
CA ALA A 643 -17.33 5.34 2.14
C ALA A 643 -16.17 5.38 1.12
N ASP A 644 -16.03 4.32 0.33
CA ASP A 644 -14.98 4.13 -0.69
C ASP A 644 -15.33 4.77 -2.05
N GLY A 645 -16.33 5.67 -2.09
CA GLY A 645 -16.73 6.40 -3.29
C GLY A 645 -15.56 7.21 -3.87
N GLY A 646 -15.17 6.92 -5.10
CA GLY A 646 -14.03 7.58 -5.76
C GLY A 646 -12.67 6.96 -5.46
N LEU A 647 -12.52 6.21 -4.35
CA LEU A 647 -11.32 5.40 -4.12
C LEU A 647 -11.32 4.22 -5.11
N PRO A 648 -10.23 4.01 -5.86
CA PRO A 648 -10.10 2.80 -6.65
C PRO A 648 -10.03 1.62 -5.67
N GLY A 649 -10.63 0.46 -6.00
CA GLY A 649 -10.80 -0.72 -5.13
C GLY A 649 -9.52 -1.43 -4.65
N ARG A 650 -8.50 -0.68 -4.25
CA ARG A 650 -7.34 -1.11 -3.48
C ARG A 650 -7.64 -0.98 -1.99
N ARG A 651 -6.89 -1.74 -1.19
CA ARG A 651 -6.96 -1.69 0.26
C ARG A 651 -6.47 -0.35 0.77
N THR A 652 -7.22 0.27 1.67
CA THR A 652 -6.78 1.43 2.45
C THR A 652 -5.91 0.91 3.58
N ASN A 653 -4.65 1.32 3.65
CA ASN A 653 -3.69 0.79 4.62
C ASN A 653 -3.64 1.63 5.90
N VAL A 654 -3.74 2.95 5.78
CA VAL A 654 -3.63 3.88 6.91
C VAL A 654 -4.56 5.07 6.71
N LEU A 655 -5.14 5.56 7.79
CA LEU A 655 -5.93 6.79 7.82
C LEU A 655 -5.24 7.81 8.73
N ALA A 656 -5.31 9.08 8.36
CA ALA A 656 -4.90 10.18 9.22
C ALA A 656 -5.91 11.32 9.13
N SER A 657 -6.12 12.03 10.23
CA SER A 657 -7.04 13.18 10.28
C SER A 657 -6.26 14.47 10.40
N ALA A 658 -6.66 15.47 9.62
CA ALA A 658 -6.28 16.86 9.79
C ALA A 658 -7.56 17.68 10.03
N PRO A 659 -7.46 18.96 10.43
CA PRO A 659 -8.64 19.82 10.55
C PRO A 659 -9.48 19.81 9.26
N GLY A 660 -10.71 19.32 9.35
CA GLY A 660 -11.67 19.31 8.25
C GLY A 660 -11.41 18.30 7.12
N VAL A 661 -10.35 17.48 7.19
CA VAL A 661 -9.96 16.54 6.12
C VAL A 661 -9.49 15.21 6.71
N VAL A 662 -9.89 14.11 6.09
CA VAL A 662 -9.35 12.77 6.36
C VAL A 662 -8.57 12.32 5.13
N TYR A 663 -7.38 11.80 5.39
CA TYR A 663 -6.50 11.25 4.39
C TYR A 663 -6.46 9.73 4.49
N ALA A 664 -6.39 9.08 3.32
CA ALA A 664 -6.29 7.64 3.17
C ALA A 664 -5.02 7.30 2.40
N GLY A 665 -4.08 6.65 3.09
CA GLY A 665 -2.93 6.02 2.46
C GLY A 665 -3.33 4.63 1.94
N THR A 666 -3.11 4.38 0.66
CA THR A 666 -3.56 3.14 0.01
C THR A 666 -2.42 2.16 -0.26
N ALA A 667 -2.77 0.89 -0.46
CA ALA A 667 -1.85 -0.15 -0.89
C ALA A 667 -1.60 -0.06 -2.42
N GLY A 668 -0.92 1.00 -2.87
CA GLY A 668 -0.40 1.12 -4.25
C GLY A 668 -1.02 2.23 -5.11
N LEU A 669 -1.72 3.21 -4.53
CA LEU A 669 -2.28 4.37 -5.24
C LEU A 669 -2.01 5.69 -4.50
N GLY A 670 -0.95 5.71 -3.68
CA GLY A 670 -0.57 6.91 -2.93
C GLY A 670 -1.61 7.33 -1.89
N VAL A 671 -1.63 8.64 -1.60
CA VAL A 671 -2.52 9.26 -0.62
C VAL A 671 -3.74 9.87 -1.32
N TRP A 672 -4.90 9.70 -0.70
CA TRP A 672 -6.17 10.27 -1.12
C TRP A 672 -6.74 11.12 0.02
N ARG A 673 -7.59 12.08 -0.32
CA ARG A 673 -8.33 12.89 0.67
C ARG A 673 -9.83 12.87 0.39
N ASN A 674 -10.65 12.90 1.43
CA ASN A 674 -12.08 13.09 1.26
C ASN A 674 -12.35 14.50 0.66
N GLY A 675 -13.37 14.60 -0.22
CA GLY A 675 -13.65 15.77 -1.06
C GLY A 675 -13.59 17.10 -0.32
N ALA A 676 -13.14 18.15 -1.02
CA ALA A 676 -12.75 19.47 -0.48
C ALA A 676 -13.38 19.80 0.88
N GLY A 677 -12.61 19.57 1.93
CA GLY A 677 -12.93 20.02 3.27
C GLY A 677 -13.39 21.49 3.23
N VAL A 678 -14.26 21.86 4.16
CA VAL A 678 -14.69 23.25 4.25
C VAL A 678 -13.46 24.10 4.51
N ALA A 679 -13.14 25.03 3.61
CA ALA A 679 -12.09 26.01 3.88
C ALA A 679 -12.51 26.85 5.10
N CYS A 680 -11.96 26.53 6.27
CA CYS A 680 -12.45 27.09 7.52
C CYS A 680 -12.26 28.60 7.63
N ASP A 681 -11.25 29.14 6.95
CA ASP A 681 -11.06 30.59 6.77
C ASP A 681 -12.22 31.27 6.04
N ALA A 682 -12.96 30.53 5.21
CA ALA A 682 -14.16 31.05 4.57
C ALA A 682 -15.33 31.18 5.56
N VAL A 683 -15.28 30.54 6.74
CA VAL A 683 -16.29 30.72 7.78
C VAL A 683 -15.91 31.88 8.69
N LYS A 684 -16.46 33.04 8.36
CA LYS A 684 -16.14 34.30 9.02
C LYS A 684 -16.63 34.40 10.47
N LYS A 685 -17.71 33.69 10.84
CA LYS A 685 -18.29 33.77 12.19
C LYS A 685 -19.24 32.62 12.53
N LEU A 686 -19.04 32.03 13.70
CA LEU A 686 -20.06 31.28 14.44
C LEU A 686 -20.62 32.12 15.59
N ILE A 687 -21.94 32.12 15.75
CA ILE A 687 -22.65 32.77 16.87
C ILE A 687 -23.58 31.75 17.51
N ALA A 688 -23.35 31.40 18.77
CA ALA A 688 -24.28 30.62 19.60
C ALA A 688 -24.90 31.54 20.66
N ARG A 689 -26.24 31.52 20.78
CA ARG A 689 -26.98 32.31 21.79
C ARG A 689 -28.18 31.53 22.28
N CYS A 690 -28.34 31.50 23.60
CA CYS A 690 -29.58 31.05 24.22
C CYS A 690 -30.52 32.24 24.41
N THR A 691 -31.80 32.02 24.11
CA THR A 691 -32.88 32.95 24.40
C THR A 691 -33.50 32.63 25.75
N ASP A 692 -34.14 33.62 26.38
CA ASP A 692 -34.71 33.53 27.73
C ASP A 692 -35.77 32.42 27.89
N ASN A 693 -36.35 31.95 26.78
CA ASN A 693 -37.27 30.83 26.73
C ASN A 693 -36.59 29.45 26.54
N GLY A 694 -35.30 29.32 26.86
CA GLY A 694 -34.59 28.04 26.80
C GLY A 694 -34.38 27.50 25.38
N LYS A 695 -34.17 28.38 24.38
CA LYS A 695 -33.85 27.96 23.01
C LYS A 695 -32.44 28.40 22.63
N LEU A 696 -31.56 27.44 22.35
CA LEU A 696 -30.23 27.70 21.82
C LEU A 696 -30.32 27.89 20.31
N THR A 697 -29.80 28.99 19.79
CA THR A 697 -29.68 29.24 18.36
C THR A 697 -28.22 29.34 17.97
N ALA A 698 -27.84 28.68 16.87
CA ALA A 698 -26.55 28.86 16.24
C ALA A 698 -26.70 29.44 14.84
N LYS A 699 -25.86 30.43 14.51
CA LYS A 699 -25.82 31.09 13.21
C LYS A 699 -24.40 31.12 12.69
N VAL A 700 -24.23 30.72 11.44
CA VAL A 700 -22.96 30.77 10.72
C VAL A 700 -23.02 31.87 9.66
N LYS A 701 -21.94 32.64 9.54
CA LYS A 701 -21.68 33.56 8.44
C LYS A 701 -20.39 33.13 7.75
N SER A 702 -20.43 32.96 6.44
CA SER A 702 -19.31 32.49 5.62
C SER A 702 -19.27 33.16 4.25
N SER A 703 -18.16 32.98 3.54
CA SER A 703 -18.00 33.19 2.09
C SER A 703 -18.05 31.87 1.31
N LEU A 704 -18.53 30.79 1.94
CA LEU A 704 -18.71 29.51 1.28
C LEU A 704 -19.77 29.61 0.16
N PRO A 705 -19.67 28.79 -0.90
CA PRO A 705 -20.66 28.74 -1.97
C PRO A 705 -22.10 28.55 -1.45
N PRO A 706 -23.11 29.21 -2.05
CA PRO A 706 -24.50 28.93 -1.74
C PRO A 706 -24.83 27.45 -1.98
N GLY A 707 -25.52 26.84 -1.03
CA GLY A 707 -25.88 25.43 -1.07
C GLY A 707 -24.91 24.51 -0.33
N THR A 708 -23.72 24.98 0.06
CA THR A 708 -22.80 24.23 0.94
C THR A 708 -23.49 23.84 2.24
N THR A 709 -23.30 22.59 2.66
CA THR A 709 -23.79 22.06 3.93
C THR A 709 -22.66 22.13 4.95
N LEU A 710 -22.95 22.65 6.14
CA LEU A 710 -22.10 22.55 7.32
C LEU A 710 -22.82 21.75 8.38
N THR A 711 -22.08 21.16 9.29
CA THR A 711 -22.63 20.36 10.38
C THR A 711 -22.27 21.02 11.70
N LEU A 712 -23.24 21.18 12.60
CA LEU A 712 -23.01 21.76 13.93
C LEU A 712 -23.34 20.74 15.00
N THR A 713 -22.42 20.50 15.93
CA THR A 713 -22.68 19.72 17.14
C THR A 713 -22.88 20.64 18.34
N ARG A 714 -23.63 20.15 19.33
CA ARG A 714 -23.81 20.74 20.65
C ARG A 714 -23.23 19.78 21.68
N ASN A 715 -22.20 20.17 22.42
CA ASN A 715 -21.57 19.35 23.46
C ASN A 715 -21.17 17.92 23.02
N GLY A 716 -20.82 17.73 21.74
CA GLY A 716 -20.52 16.39 21.22
C GLY A 716 -21.76 15.50 21.08
N GLU A 717 -22.96 16.06 21.07
CA GLU A 717 -24.20 15.35 20.76
C GLU A 717 -24.44 15.25 19.23
N GLU A 718 -25.55 14.60 18.86
CA GLU A 718 -25.95 14.35 17.48
C GLU A 718 -25.82 15.61 16.60
N PRO A 719 -25.07 15.53 15.48
CA PRO A 719 -24.79 16.71 14.66
C PRO A 719 -26.02 17.17 13.84
N HIS A 720 -26.23 18.49 13.76
CA HIS A 720 -27.30 19.12 12.98
C HIS A 720 -26.74 19.76 11.70
N ALA A 721 -27.18 19.27 10.53
CA ALA A 721 -26.84 19.87 9.25
C ALA A 721 -27.53 21.22 9.03
N ILE A 722 -26.77 22.22 8.57
CA ILE A 722 -27.26 23.52 8.12
C ILE A 722 -26.83 23.77 6.68
N ARG A 723 -27.66 24.48 5.91
CA ARG A 723 -27.32 24.86 4.53
C ARG A 723 -27.00 26.35 4.45
N ILE A 724 -25.89 26.69 3.82
CA ILE A 724 -25.48 28.07 3.55
C ILE A 724 -26.34 28.63 2.42
N ASN A 725 -27.05 29.73 2.68
CA ASN A 725 -27.88 30.38 1.68
C ASN A 725 -27.09 31.33 0.76
N GLY A 726 -27.75 31.92 -0.24
CA GLY A 726 -27.15 32.89 -1.17
C GLY A 726 -26.55 34.16 -0.54
N LYS A 727 -26.73 34.39 0.76
CA LYS A 727 -26.11 35.48 1.53
C LYS A 727 -24.95 35.01 2.40
N GLY A 728 -24.49 33.76 2.21
CA GLY A 728 -23.43 33.16 3.01
C GLY A 728 -23.84 32.91 4.47
N ARG A 729 -25.12 32.58 4.73
CA ARG A 729 -25.62 32.37 6.10
C ARG A 729 -26.29 31.02 6.27
N GLY A 730 -26.05 30.36 7.40
CA GLY A 730 -26.78 29.16 7.84
C GLY A 730 -27.20 29.28 9.32
N LYS A 731 -28.20 28.52 9.75
CA LYS A 731 -28.72 28.55 11.12
C LYS A 731 -29.32 27.22 11.57
N THR A 732 -29.22 26.91 12.85
CA THR A 732 -29.92 25.82 13.53
C THR A 732 -30.36 26.26 14.92
N ALA A 733 -31.20 25.46 15.59
CA ALA A 733 -31.60 25.70 16.96
C ALA A 733 -31.89 24.38 17.70
N TRP A 734 -31.65 24.39 19.01
CA TRP A 734 -31.98 23.32 19.95
C TRP A 734 -32.97 23.83 20.99
N VAL A 735 -33.88 22.97 21.42
CA VAL A 735 -34.93 23.27 22.39
C VAL A 735 -34.59 22.63 23.74
N ASN A 736 -34.83 23.34 24.83
CA ASN A 736 -34.53 22.93 26.21
C ASN A 736 -33.05 22.60 26.54
N PRO A 737 -32.01 23.30 26.00
CA PRO A 737 -30.70 23.24 26.60
C PRO A 737 -30.68 23.99 27.94
N SER A 738 -29.97 23.47 28.93
CA SER A 738 -29.72 24.14 30.21
C SER A 738 -28.22 24.26 30.48
N GLY A 739 -27.82 25.26 31.26
CA GLY A 739 -26.43 25.42 31.67
C GLY A 739 -25.48 25.78 30.52
N ARG A 740 -24.23 25.31 30.61
CA ARG A 740 -23.17 25.65 29.64
C ARG A 740 -23.30 24.77 28.40
N GLN A 741 -23.45 25.41 27.24
CA GLN A 741 -23.62 24.75 25.94
C GLN A 741 -22.52 25.20 24.99
N GLN A 742 -21.71 24.28 24.50
CA GLN A 742 -20.71 24.50 23.47
C GLN A 742 -21.26 24.05 22.12
N VAL A 743 -21.27 24.95 21.15
CA VAL A 743 -21.64 24.63 19.77
C VAL A 743 -20.40 24.76 18.91
N CYS A 744 -20.09 23.75 18.12
CA CYS A 744 -18.94 23.73 17.22
C CYS A 744 -19.39 23.44 15.77
N ILE A 745 -18.61 23.91 14.79
CA ILE A 745 -18.77 23.49 13.39
C ILE A 745 -17.86 22.28 13.18
N CYS A 746 -18.41 21.21 12.63
CA CYS A 746 -17.74 19.91 12.57
C CYS A 746 -16.62 19.89 11.54
N GLU A 747 -16.84 20.54 10.41
CA GLU A 747 -15.84 20.66 9.37
C GLU A 747 -14.72 21.65 9.76
N CYS A 748 -14.92 22.42 10.85
CA CYS A 748 -14.03 23.47 11.34
C CYS A 748 -14.01 23.48 12.88
N PRO A 749 -13.42 22.43 13.50
CA PRO A 749 -13.53 22.16 14.93
C PRO A 749 -12.94 23.27 15.81
N GLU A 750 -12.03 24.09 15.28
CA GLU A 750 -11.50 25.29 15.94
C GLU A 750 -12.56 26.38 16.15
N MET A 751 -13.67 26.34 15.41
CA MET A 751 -14.78 27.27 15.57
C MET A 751 -15.86 26.74 16.50
N CYS A 752 -15.62 26.92 17.79
CA CYS A 752 -16.60 26.68 18.83
C CYS A 752 -17.10 27.98 19.48
N ARG A 753 -18.34 27.97 19.96
CA ARG A 753 -18.93 29.05 20.76
C ARG A 753 -19.68 28.47 21.95
N VAL A 754 -19.39 29.03 23.11
CA VAL A 754 -20.10 28.71 24.34
C VAL A 754 -21.25 29.70 24.52
N ALA A 755 -22.45 29.17 24.75
CA ALA A 755 -23.61 29.89 25.23
C ALA A 755 -23.99 29.37 26.62
N ARG A 756 -24.51 30.25 27.49
CA ARG A 756 -25.14 29.85 28.75
C ARG A 756 -26.64 29.92 28.57
N CYS A 757 -27.31 28.82 28.86
CA CYS A 757 -28.76 28.69 28.75
C CYS A 757 -29.38 28.73 30.15
N PRO A 758 -30.56 29.39 30.30
CA PRO A 758 -31.29 29.46 31.57
C PRO A 758 -31.58 28.09 32.20
#